data_AF-A0A0Q9MTB3-F1
#
_entry.id   AF-A0A0Q9MTB3-F1
#
_cell.length_a   1.000
_cell.length_b   1.000
_cell.length_c   1.000
_cell.angle_alpha   90.00
_cell.angle_beta   90.00
_cell.angle_gamma   90.00
#
_symmetry.space_group_name_H-M   'P 1'
#
loop_
_entity.id
_entity.type
_entity.pdbx_description
1 polymer ?
#
loop_
_entity_poly.entity_id
_entity_poly.type
_entity_poly.pdbx_seq_one_letter_code
_entity_poly.pdbx_strand_id
1 'polypeptide(L)'
;MGEKTEHSARLQSLVDSAENLLKTKGEYFTEGTKLALTAMVKDAVLALSGKYHVPFTRNREFYKPREEEAVLFTTKRFTMAPTYNMDGKVYHEYGLEPALAWFKEQDMLNKDLETLQDLADLAISKAEELLASSTIGTAIGQFDTDSAGKLKAAIQELTTVKAGYASSVEPLAKAVVHVFNMSREVRFSRVLRTDVDMASTLYLTQEGLKKVKEMAQSDARIQKQYEQIVNIANTYSLDYIEKALDLVMKEDADYEELNKHFYVWSSTDKIVNFRAPEGAVKAALSFILPAQENEQEGLGHVWIDNVNILSAQGGSLTIENGGFDEGDDMPFHWQSDLLRGTPILKWEGEYPFCGGGAKGEVVTVNPSSQTEFTYNADTTKHAIYICNPTPEDEGGWSYDKEIPITGGLAYTLTFAAKIDGKLKQGLKTVITFKDENDQVLDVFDYDFNRKSSLPNSCFLLTMQCDAIQYAFTQDMTYAFKAKNEILYTLNDFCQGAEHWLACNSRPDGSDSYGAVQGGRVLCSVAVTFSFIKEADVFTVEEKERFYAMIAYLLPYMLDLRDRTELSPLDAQHGSGNWQTDMCAGTAYMMMVLDDFPNRKAWFYNAYMVLKSQLELNVNPDSSWPESIRYHHAALERFAGFARVLDHAIGENWFETTPLARMFDFSIHVQTPGYAFFDGHIGTPPFGDHALSGGSEFGSYGTYLGDVEKVDKALADRMYHSWNMAGKPFKKFWGEGIALDNILGKGDSYQASGSISLDSTLHYKNAGIYVFRKNFGSTNQSYFAIMSSPEPIAHGHLDQGSFILYKNSIPLVMDSGIEGYFDSSTSWHISSYSHACMQFATQKTIQEKSGNGLINLSAGTYSLERGWVDVPRTSKVVSSSLGSHVETISIQIANPEGRGIHTRKVIYVKEHDLYIIRDTVQDFEGELLFSLPVAAKHSYMEGNRVYSEGMYNVDLETVFVSNVNRIELEKGRSTTFFESEQNHVCLMDYVRATSDAREGFLTILHPKERGEKSLKVMKLNEDTLLISIGDVELEIDVQRELP
;
A
#
# COMPACT_ATOMS: atom_id res chain seq x y z
N MET A 1 50.42 8.14 -10.51
CA MET A 1 49.12 8.36 -11.15
C MET A 1 48.77 7.05 -11.83
N GLY A 2 47.89 6.26 -11.22
CA GLY A 2 47.39 5.03 -11.86
C GLY A 2 46.57 5.37 -13.10
N GLU A 3 46.54 4.49 -14.09
CA GLU A 3 45.67 4.63 -15.25
C GLU A 3 44.23 4.82 -14.78
N LYS A 4 43.55 5.88 -15.24
CA LYS A 4 42.11 6.05 -15.00
C LYS A 4 41.39 4.90 -15.69
N THR A 5 40.50 4.22 -14.98
CA THR A 5 39.61 3.21 -15.57
C THR A 5 38.68 3.85 -16.60
N GLU A 6 38.12 3.02 -17.49
CA GLU A 6 37.17 3.48 -18.51
C GLU A 6 35.96 4.20 -17.89
N HIS A 7 35.44 3.68 -16.77
CA HIS A 7 34.32 4.29 -16.04
C HIS A 7 34.69 5.66 -15.46
N SER A 8 35.87 5.78 -14.82
CA SER A 8 36.36 7.06 -14.29
C SER A 8 36.62 8.07 -15.40
N ALA A 9 37.11 7.64 -16.57
CA ALA A 9 37.31 8.50 -17.73
C ALA A 9 35.97 9.00 -18.30
N ARG A 10 34.96 8.14 -18.39
CA ARG A 10 33.60 8.51 -18.80
C ARG A 10 32.97 9.52 -17.85
N LEU A 11 33.02 9.26 -16.55
CA LEU A 11 32.46 10.18 -15.54
C LEU A 11 33.15 11.54 -15.58
N GLN A 12 34.48 11.58 -15.74
CA GLN A 12 35.21 12.83 -15.93
C GLN A 12 34.71 13.61 -17.17
N SER A 13 34.52 12.93 -18.30
CA SER A 13 34.03 13.58 -19.52
C SER A 13 32.62 14.16 -19.34
N LEU A 14 31.76 13.50 -18.57
CA LEU A 14 30.43 14.02 -18.21
C LEU A 14 30.53 15.26 -17.31
N VAL A 15 31.40 15.24 -16.29
CA VAL A 15 31.67 16.39 -15.42
C VAL A 15 32.15 17.59 -16.24
N ASP A 16 33.18 17.40 -17.07
CA ASP A 16 33.75 18.46 -17.90
C ASP A 16 32.69 19.05 -18.85
N SER A 17 31.83 18.20 -19.41
CA SER A 17 30.73 18.62 -20.29
C SER A 17 29.67 19.43 -19.55
N ALA A 18 29.28 18.98 -18.36
CA ALA A 18 28.29 19.64 -17.51
C ALA A 18 28.79 21.02 -17.04
N GLU A 19 30.02 21.09 -16.53
CA GLU A 19 30.64 22.34 -16.09
C GLU A 19 30.81 23.33 -17.25
N ASN A 20 31.22 22.85 -18.43
CA ASN A 20 31.34 23.69 -19.62
C ASN A 20 29.99 24.26 -20.05
N LEU A 21 28.91 23.46 -20.04
CA LEU A 21 27.57 23.94 -20.37
C LEU A 21 27.06 24.98 -19.35
N LEU A 22 27.19 24.69 -18.05
CA LEU A 22 26.83 25.62 -16.98
C LEU A 22 27.55 26.97 -17.13
N LYS A 23 28.83 26.95 -17.52
CA LYS A 23 29.64 28.16 -17.71
C LYS A 23 29.33 28.93 -18.99
N THR A 24 29.15 28.23 -20.12
CA THR A 24 29.07 28.86 -21.45
C THR A 24 27.65 29.19 -21.89
N LYS A 25 26.65 28.50 -21.33
CA LYS A 25 25.23 28.61 -21.72
C LYS A 25 24.30 28.88 -20.53
N GLY A 26 24.85 29.10 -19.32
CA GLY A 26 24.06 29.23 -18.08
C GLY A 26 22.97 30.30 -18.06
N GLU A 27 23.04 31.33 -18.92
CA GLU A 27 22.01 32.37 -19.05
C GLU A 27 20.72 31.88 -19.76
N TYR A 28 20.76 30.73 -20.43
CA TYR A 28 19.62 30.13 -21.15
C TYR A 28 18.92 29.01 -20.35
N PHE A 29 19.33 28.79 -19.10
CA PHE A 29 18.75 27.80 -18.19
C PHE A 29 18.25 28.49 -16.92
N THR A 30 17.15 28.00 -16.36
CA THR A 30 16.63 28.48 -15.08
C THR A 30 17.54 28.09 -13.92
N GLU A 31 17.43 28.79 -12.78
CA GLU A 31 18.15 28.43 -11.56
C GLU A 31 17.75 27.05 -11.04
N GLY A 32 16.49 26.64 -11.23
CA GLY A 32 16.01 25.30 -10.89
C GLY A 32 16.77 24.21 -11.66
N THR A 33 16.85 24.36 -12.98
CA THR A 33 17.58 23.45 -13.87
C THR A 33 19.08 23.40 -13.56
N LYS A 34 19.70 24.55 -13.31
CA LYS A 34 21.12 24.63 -12.91
C LYS A 34 21.40 23.95 -11.57
N LEU A 35 20.50 24.12 -10.59
CA LEU A 35 20.63 23.49 -9.29
C LEU A 35 20.62 21.96 -9.39
N ALA A 36 19.68 21.39 -10.16
CA ALA A 36 19.56 19.95 -10.35
C ALA A 36 20.85 19.33 -10.93
N LEU A 37 21.42 19.95 -11.98
CA LEU A 37 22.68 19.47 -12.57
C LEU A 37 23.87 19.68 -11.63
N THR A 38 23.96 20.83 -10.96
CA THR A 38 25.07 21.15 -10.05
C THR A 38 25.16 20.15 -8.90
N ALA A 39 24.02 19.70 -8.37
CA ALA A 39 23.98 18.67 -7.33
C ALA A 39 24.60 17.35 -7.82
N MET A 40 24.29 16.92 -9.04
CA MET A 40 24.86 15.68 -9.61
C MET A 40 26.34 15.81 -9.94
N VAL A 41 26.79 16.99 -10.41
CA VAL A 41 28.21 17.27 -10.64
C VAL A 41 28.99 17.20 -9.33
N LYS A 42 28.46 17.77 -8.24
CA LYS A 42 29.11 17.71 -6.91
C LYS A 42 29.37 16.26 -6.48
N ASP A 43 28.37 15.40 -6.57
CA ASP A 43 28.51 13.99 -6.18
C ASP A 43 29.50 13.25 -7.08
N ALA A 44 29.47 13.50 -8.40
CA ALA A 44 30.41 12.93 -9.35
C ALA A 44 31.86 13.36 -9.09
N VAL A 45 32.10 14.63 -8.74
CA VAL A 45 33.43 15.13 -8.38
C VAL A 45 33.93 14.47 -7.09
N LEU A 46 33.05 14.30 -6.10
CA LEU A 46 33.40 13.57 -4.88
C LEU A 46 33.79 12.12 -5.18
N ALA A 47 33.04 11.44 -6.07
CA ALA A 47 33.34 10.07 -6.49
C ALA A 47 34.70 9.97 -7.21
N LEU A 48 34.98 10.85 -8.18
CA LEU A 48 36.26 10.89 -8.90
C LEU A 48 37.46 11.18 -7.99
N SER A 49 37.24 11.89 -6.89
CA SER A 49 38.29 12.21 -5.90
C SER A 49 38.46 11.16 -4.80
N GLY A 50 37.66 10.08 -4.80
CA GLY A 50 37.66 9.06 -3.76
C GLY A 50 37.12 9.53 -2.41
N LYS A 51 36.38 10.65 -2.37
CA LYS A 51 35.80 11.26 -1.15
C LYS A 51 34.30 11.04 -1.02
N TYR A 52 33.72 10.26 -1.92
CA TYR A 52 32.31 9.88 -1.83
C TYR A 52 32.16 8.77 -0.80
N HIS A 53 31.42 9.07 0.27
CA HIS A 53 31.13 8.12 1.33
C HIS A 53 29.63 8.08 1.58
N VAL A 54 29.11 6.88 1.82
CA VAL A 54 27.73 6.72 2.27
C VAL A 54 27.62 7.11 3.75
N PRO A 55 26.51 7.74 4.18
CA PRO A 55 26.35 8.25 5.55
C PRO A 55 25.82 7.21 6.56
N PHE A 56 25.73 5.96 6.14
CA PHE A 56 25.18 4.83 6.90
C PHE A 56 26.14 3.63 6.84
N THR A 57 25.96 2.66 7.73
CA THR A 57 26.72 1.40 7.71
C THR A 57 26.00 0.35 6.88
N ARG A 58 26.74 -0.52 6.18
CA ARG A 58 26.17 -1.63 5.37
C ARG A 58 26.08 -2.94 6.15
N ASN A 59 25.64 -2.87 7.40
CA ASN A 59 25.63 -4.03 8.29
C ASN A 59 24.57 -5.08 7.92
N ARG A 60 23.52 -4.71 7.18
CA ARG A 60 22.50 -5.63 6.66
C ARG A 60 23.01 -6.49 5.52
N GLU A 61 24.10 -6.06 4.87
CA GLU A 61 24.67 -6.74 3.69
C GLU A 61 23.67 -6.96 2.55
N PHE A 62 22.67 -6.08 2.41
CA PHE A 62 21.77 -6.09 1.26
C PHE A 62 22.50 -5.84 -0.05
N TYR A 63 23.62 -5.12 0.01
CA TYR A 63 24.38 -4.75 -1.17
C TYR A 63 25.88 -4.75 -0.86
N LYS A 64 26.65 -5.42 -1.72
CA LYS A 64 28.11 -5.41 -1.66
C LYS A 64 28.64 -4.50 -2.78
N PRO A 65 29.15 -3.31 -2.46
CA PRO A 65 29.59 -2.36 -3.47
C PRO A 65 30.80 -2.91 -4.25
N ARG A 66 30.86 -2.57 -5.55
CA ARG A 66 32.05 -2.82 -6.38
C ARG A 66 33.18 -1.85 -5.97
N GLU A 67 34.41 -2.15 -6.40
CA GLU A 67 35.57 -1.27 -6.13
C GLU A 67 35.35 0.17 -6.64
N GLU A 68 34.69 0.33 -7.80
CA GLU A 68 34.36 1.64 -8.39
C GLU A 68 32.91 2.07 -8.17
N GLU A 69 32.23 1.56 -7.13
CA GLU A 69 30.79 1.75 -6.98
C GLU A 69 30.37 3.21 -6.97
N ALA A 70 31.11 4.07 -6.27
CA ALA A 70 30.80 5.50 -6.22
C ALA A 70 30.80 6.14 -7.63
N VAL A 71 31.73 5.75 -8.49
CA VAL A 71 31.82 6.24 -9.88
C VAL A 71 30.62 5.75 -10.67
N LEU A 72 30.26 4.47 -10.55
CA LEU A 72 29.15 3.86 -11.28
C LEU A 72 27.80 4.46 -10.83
N PHE A 73 27.56 4.54 -9.52
CA PHE A 73 26.35 5.06 -8.92
C PHE A 73 26.09 6.55 -9.21
N THR A 74 27.14 7.37 -9.19
CA THR A 74 27.03 8.82 -9.51
C THR A 74 26.91 9.07 -11.01
N THR A 75 27.49 8.20 -11.84
CA THR A 75 27.24 8.21 -13.29
C THR A 75 25.77 7.91 -13.57
N LYS A 76 25.27 6.81 -13.00
CA LYS A 76 23.95 6.26 -13.31
C LYS A 76 23.44 5.33 -12.20
N ARG A 77 22.17 5.50 -11.81
CA ARG A 77 21.45 4.70 -10.81
C ARG A 77 19.95 4.64 -11.13
N PHE A 78 19.21 3.75 -10.49
CA PHE A 78 17.75 3.72 -10.59
C PHE A 78 17.09 4.76 -9.70
N THR A 79 15.83 5.08 -9.98
CA THR A 79 14.98 5.92 -9.11
C THR A 79 13.50 5.67 -9.40
N MET A 80 12.66 5.86 -8.39
CA MET A 80 11.19 5.83 -8.46
C MET A 80 10.56 7.21 -8.28
N ALA A 81 11.38 8.28 -8.25
CA ALA A 81 10.88 9.65 -8.22
C ALA A 81 9.88 9.89 -9.37
N PRO A 82 8.86 10.76 -9.19
CA PRO A 82 7.91 11.11 -10.25
C PRO A 82 8.63 11.44 -11.56
N THR A 83 8.26 10.79 -12.66
CA THR A 83 8.96 10.94 -13.95
C THR A 83 8.68 12.30 -14.58
N TYR A 84 9.60 12.78 -15.42
CA TYR A 84 9.44 13.96 -16.30
C TYR A 84 8.96 13.51 -17.71
N ASN A 85 7.99 12.58 -17.82
CA ASN A 85 7.35 12.09 -19.07
C ASN A 85 7.77 10.70 -19.60
N MET A 86 7.75 9.64 -18.79
CA MET A 86 7.85 8.26 -19.33
C MET A 86 6.66 7.40 -18.92
N ASP A 87 5.82 7.05 -19.90
CA ASP A 87 4.65 6.19 -19.70
C ASP A 87 5.06 4.74 -19.39
N GLY A 88 4.33 4.10 -18.47
CA GLY A 88 4.32 2.65 -18.30
C GLY A 88 5.51 2.03 -17.54
N LYS A 89 6.37 2.83 -16.90
CA LYS A 89 7.45 2.30 -16.04
C LYS A 89 7.39 2.89 -14.63
N VAL A 90 7.44 2.01 -13.63
CA VAL A 90 7.44 2.38 -12.19
C VAL A 90 8.77 2.98 -11.75
N TYR A 91 9.86 2.71 -12.49
CA TYR A 91 11.20 3.22 -12.21
C TYR A 91 11.87 3.73 -13.49
N HIS A 92 12.88 4.57 -13.33
CA HIS A 92 13.75 5.03 -14.40
C HIS A 92 15.18 5.22 -13.90
N GLU A 93 16.06 5.74 -14.76
CA GLU A 93 17.46 5.95 -14.45
C GLU A 93 17.74 7.44 -14.19
N TYR A 94 18.60 7.71 -13.21
CA TYR A 94 19.10 9.03 -12.85
C TYR A 94 20.60 8.98 -12.55
N GLY A 95 21.21 10.10 -12.14
CA GLY A 95 22.67 10.27 -12.05
C GLY A 95 23.16 11.32 -13.04
N LEU A 96 24.47 11.59 -13.08
CA LEU A 96 25.00 12.69 -13.88
C LEU A 96 24.72 12.52 -15.38
N GLU A 97 24.76 11.30 -15.92
CA GLU A 97 24.50 11.08 -17.34
C GLU A 97 23.04 11.39 -17.73
N PRO A 98 22.01 10.77 -17.12
CA PRO A 98 20.63 11.15 -17.41
C PRO A 98 20.30 12.60 -17.07
N ALA A 99 20.86 13.15 -15.98
CA ALA A 99 20.65 14.54 -15.60
C ALA A 99 21.23 15.52 -16.64
N LEU A 100 22.41 15.23 -17.18
CA LEU A 100 23.01 16.04 -18.24
C LEU A 100 22.25 15.95 -19.56
N ALA A 101 21.70 14.77 -19.89
CA ALA A 101 20.84 14.60 -21.05
C ALA A 101 19.58 15.47 -20.93
N TRP A 102 18.85 15.35 -19.82
CA TRP A 102 17.70 16.19 -19.51
C TRP A 102 18.05 17.69 -19.50
N PHE A 103 19.17 18.07 -18.88
CA PHE A 103 19.62 19.46 -18.80
C PHE A 103 19.78 20.08 -20.19
N LYS A 104 20.37 19.36 -21.15
CA LYS A 104 20.53 19.84 -22.54
C LYS A 104 19.19 20.12 -23.23
N GLU A 105 18.16 19.35 -22.92
CA GLU A 105 16.81 19.55 -23.47
C GLU A 105 16.13 20.81 -22.93
N GLN A 106 16.61 21.35 -21.80
CA GLN A 106 16.08 22.57 -21.18
C GLN A 106 16.72 23.87 -21.73
N ASP A 107 17.61 23.79 -22.73
CA ASP A 107 18.26 24.97 -23.29
C ASP A 107 17.23 25.79 -24.08
N MET A 108 16.79 26.90 -23.51
CA MET A 108 15.75 27.76 -24.10
C MET A 108 16.18 28.36 -25.44
N LEU A 109 17.49 28.50 -25.69
CA LEU A 109 18.00 29.01 -26.95
C LEU A 109 17.83 28.01 -28.12
N ASN A 110 17.77 26.71 -27.81
CA ASN A 110 17.66 25.66 -28.82
C ASN A 110 16.19 25.28 -29.11
N LYS A 111 15.22 25.86 -28.41
CA LYS A 111 13.80 25.68 -28.70
C LYS A 111 13.43 26.42 -30.00
N ASP A 112 12.51 25.84 -30.77
CA ASP A 112 11.90 26.58 -31.87
C ASP A 112 11.01 27.72 -31.34
N LEU A 113 10.67 28.67 -32.23
CA LEU A 113 9.95 29.86 -31.86
C LEU A 113 8.55 29.56 -31.31
N GLU A 114 7.87 28.56 -31.84
CA GLU A 114 6.52 28.16 -31.43
C GLU A 114 6.54 27.64 -29.98
N THR A 115 7.42 26.67 -29.70
CA THR A 115 7.65 26.14 -28.35
C THR A 115 8.03 27.24 -27.36
N LEU A 116 8.86 28.19 -27.78
CA LEU A 116 9.30 29.27 -26.91
C LEU A 116 8.20 30.31 -26.65
N GLN A 117 7.28 30.51 -27.60
CA GLN A 117 6.08 31.32 -27.40
C GLN A 117 5.12 30.66 -26.41
N ASP A 118 4.91 29.34 -26.52
CA ASP A 118 4.08 28.57 -25.58
C ASP A 118 4.67 28.61 -24.16
N LEU A 119 6.00 28.45 -24.04
CA LEU A 119 6.69 28.58 -22.76
C LEU A 119 6.62 30.00 -22.19
N ALA A 120 6.64 31.03 -23.03
CA ALA A 120 6.44 32.40 -22.58
C ALA A 120 5.02 32.62 -22.03
N ASP A 121 4.01 32.06 -22.68
CA ASP A 121 2.62 32.10 -22.18
C ASP A 121 2.47 31.35 -20.86
N LEU A 122 3.05 30.15 -20.76
CA LEU A 122 3.07 29.38 -19.52
C LEU A 122 3.76 30.16 -18.38
N ALA A 123 4.92 30.76 -18.65
CA ALA A 123 5.69 31.53 -17.67
C ALA A 123 4.91 32.75 -17.17
N ILE A 124 4.29 33.52 -18.09
CA ILE A 124 3.44 34.67 -17.73
C ILE A 124 2.25 34.19 -16.90
N SER A 125 1.50 33.21 -17.38
CA SER A 125 0.29 32.70 -16.72
C SER A 125 0.59 32.25 -15.29
N LYS A 126 1.65 31.46 -15.09
CA LYS A 126 2.06 31.00 -13.75
C LYS A 126 2.52 32.14 -12.85
N ALA A 127 3.26 33.11 -13.40
CA ALA A 127 3.74 34.24 -12.63
C ALA A 127 2.58 35.15 -12.17
N GLU A 128 1.59 35.37 -13.04
CA GLU A 128 0.38 36.12 -12.72
C GLU A 128 -0.50 35.39 -11.69
N GLU A 129 -0.68 34.08 -11.83
CA GLU A 129 -1.40 33.24 -10.85
C GLU A 129 -0.73 33.27 -9.47
N LEU A 130 0.60 33.15 -9.42
CA LEU A 130 1.36 33.27 -8.19
C LEU A 130 1.12 34.63 -7.54
N LEU A 131 1.27 35.73 -8.30
CA LEU A 131 1.03 37.08 -7.76
C LEU A 131 -0.42 37.31 -7.32
N ALA A 132 -1.40 36.72 -8.00
CA ALA A 132 -2.82 36.85 -7.67
C ALA A 132 -3.20 36.08 -6.41
N SER A 133 -2.60 34.91 -6.19
CA SER A 133 -2.82 34.08 -5.00
C SER A 133 -1.94 34.47 -3.80
N SER A 134 -0.86 35.22 -4.03
CA SER A 134 0.05 35.68 -2.97
C SER A 134 -0.50 36.86 -2.17
N THR A 135 -0.49 36.72 -0.84
CA THR A 135 -0.61 37.88 0.06
C THR A 135 0.78 38.41 0.40
N ILE A 136 1.03 39.71 0.17
CA ILE A 136 2.34 40.34 0.42
C ILE A 136 2.45 40.82 1.87
N GLY A 137 3.58 40.54 2.52
CA GLY A 137 3.87 40.99 3.87
C GLY A 137 4.90 40.10 4.57
N THR A 138 4.93 40.16 5.90
CA THR A 138 5.92 39.46 6.74
C THR A 138 5.34 38.42 7.68
N ALA A 139 4.01 38.23 7.67
CA ALA A 139 3.37 37.19 8.46
C ALA A 139 3.54 35.81 7.81
N ILE A 140 3.28 34.76 8.58
CA ILE A 140 3.32 33.37 8.10
C ILE A 140 2.43 33.22 6.86
N GLY A 141 2.98 32.56 5.84
CA GLY A 141 2.31 32.34 4.56
C GLY A 141 2.39 33.52 3.57
N GLN A 142 2.81 34.70 4.02
CA GLN A 142 2.96 35.88 3.17
C GLN A 142 4.30 35.87 2.42
N PHE A 143 4.33 36.65 1.34
CA PHE A 143 5.45 36.74 0.40
C PHE A 143 6.12 38.12 0.46
N ASP A 144 7.42 38.16 0.17
CA ASP A 144 8.20 39.39 0.18
C ASP A 144 7.76 40.40 -0.91
N THR A 145 7.79 41.68 -0.55
CA THR A 145 7.36 42.78 -1.43
C THR A 145 8.34 43.00 -2.59
N ASP A 146 9.64 42.92 -2.32
CA ASP A 146 10.67 43.21 -3.32
C ASP A 146 10.71 42.11 -4.39
N SER A 147 10.65 40.84 -3.99
CA SER A 147 10.53 39.71 -4.93
C SER A 147 9.28 39.84 -5.81
N ALA A 148 8.12 40.20 -5.24
CA ALA A 148 6.89 40.39 -6.01
C ALA A 148 7.00 41.57 -7.01
N GLY A 149 7.67 42.65 -6.62
CA GLY A 149 7.96 43.78 -7.49
C GLY A 149 8.85 43.40 -8.69
N LYS A 150 9.92 42.63 -8.44
CA LYS A 150 10.80 42.11 -9.49
C LYS A 150 10.07 41.20 -10.47
N LEU A 151 9.19 40.31 -9.98
CA LEU A 151 8.40 39.44 -10.84
C LEU A 151 7.47 40.24 -11.78
N LYS A 152 6.79 41.27 -11.26
CA LYS A 152 5.96 42.16 -12.09
C LYS A 152 6.75 42.85 -13.20
N ALA A 153 7.98 43.30 -12.91
CA ALA A 153 8.86 43.89 -13.91
C ALA A 153 9.28 42.86 -14.98
N ALA A 154 9.62 41.63 -14.56
CA ALA A 154 9.98 40.54 -15.47
C ALA A 154 8.81 40.15 -16.41
N ILE A 155 7.57 40.10 -15.90
CA ILE A 155 6.38 39.84 -16.73
C ILE A 155 6.21 40.92 -17.81
N GLN A 156 6.39 42.20 -17.44
CA GLN A 156 6.29 43.32 -18.39
C GLN A 156 7.37 43.25 -19.47
N GLU A 157 8.60 42.91 -19.08
CA GLU A 157 9.71 42.70 -20.02
C GLU A 157 9.38 41.58 -21.00
N LEU A 158 9.00 40.40 -20.50
CA LEU A 158 8.66 39.25 -21.34
C LEU A 158 7.49 39.56 -22.29
N THR A 159 6.44 40.24 -21.80
CA THR A 159 5.30 40.66 -22.63
C THR A 159 5.74 41.60 -23.76
N THR A 160 6.63 42.55 -23.47
CA THR A 160 7.17 43.50 -24.44
C THR A 160 8.04 42.78 -25.49
N VAL A 161 8.94 41.90 -25.04
CA VAL A 161 9.80 41.11 -25.92
C VAL A 161 8.94 40.20 -26.82
N LYS A 162 7.93 39.53 -26.25
CA LYS A 162 7.01 38.67 -27.00
C LYS A 162 6.23 39.44 -28.08
N ALA A 163 5.75 40.65 -27.77
CA ALA A 163 4.99 41.47 -28.72
C ALA A 163 5.86 42.10 -29.83
N GLY A 164 7.15 42.34 -29.56
CA GLY A 164 8.06 43.04 -30.47
C GLY A 164 8.82 42.15 -31.46
N TYR A 165 8.72 40.81 -31.36
CA TYR A 165 9.64 39.89 -32.05
C TYR A 165 8.99 39.00 -33.11
N ALA A 166 9.55 39.04 -34.33
CA ALA A 166 9.23 38.14 -35.44
C ALA A 166 10.46 37.38 -36.01
N SER A 167 11.68 37.53 -35.46
CA SER A 167 12.89 37.01 -36.15
C SER A 167 14.14 36.63 -35.31
N SER A 168 14.13 36.66 -33.97
CA SER A 168 15.26 36.14 -33.17
C SER A 168 14.82 35.54 -31.84
N VAL A 169 15.32 34.34 -31.55
CA VAL A 169 14.92 33.47 -30.42
C VAL A 169 15.61 33.86 -29.11
N GLU A 170 16.82 34.43 -29.19
CA GLU A 170 17.69 34.65 -28.03
C GLU A 170 17.10 35.61 -26.96
N PRO A 171 16.55 36.79 -27.31
CA PRO A 171 16.00 37.71 -26.31
C PRO A 171 14.74 37.16 -25.63
N LEU A 172 13.90 36.45 -26.40
CA LEU A 172 12.73 35.78 -25.87
C LEU A 172 13.15 34.67 -24.89
N ALA A 173 14.17 33.87 -25.24
CA ALA A 173 14.68 32.80 -24.39
C ALA A 173 15.16 33.32 -23.03
N LYS A 174 15.96 34.41 -23.03
CA LYS A 174 16.44 35.04 -21.79
C LYS A 174 15.30 35.61 -20.95
N ALA A 175 14.30 36.24 -21.58
CA ALA A 175 13.15 36.79 -20.87
C ALA A 175 12.27 35.69 -20.22
N VAL A 176 12.09 34.54 -20.89
CA VAL A 176 11.39 33.37 -20.32
C VAL A 176 12.13 32.85 -19.09
N VAL A 177 13.44 32.63 -19.19
CA VAL A 177 14.29 32.22 -18.06
C VAL A 177 14.18 33.21 -16.90
N HIS A 178 14.21 34.52 -17.19
CA HIS A 178 14.13 35.56 -16.17
C HIS A 178 12.81 35.49 -15.38
N VAL A 179 11.66 35.33 -16.06
CA VAL A 179 10.35 35.21 -15.39
C VAL A 179 10.26 33.97 -14.51
N PHE A 180 10.74 32.80 -14.96
CA PHE A 180 10.76 31.60 -14.13
C PHE A 180 11.64 31.79 -12.89
N ASN A 181 12.83 32.39 -13.04
CA ASN A 181 13.72 32.66 -11.93
C ASN A 181 13.11 33.63 -10.91
N MET A 182 12.46 34.71 -11.36
CA MET A 182 11.77 35.64 -10.45
C MET A 182 10.55 35.00 -9.79
N SER A 183 9.84 34.11 -10.49
CA SER A 183 8.74 33.33 -9.89
C SER A 183 9.24 32.42 -8.76
N ARG A 184 10.41 31.81 -8.95
CA ARG A 184 11.09 31.02 -7.92
C ARG A 184 11.52 31.87 -6.74
N GLU A 185 12.07 33.06 -6.96
CA GLU A 185 12.41 34.00 -5.87
C GLU A 185 11.19 34.37 -5.03
N VAL A 186 10.05 34.68 -5.67
CA VAL A 186 8.79 34.94 -4.96
C VAL A 186 8.38 33.72 -4.15
N ARG A 187 8.28 32.52 -4.74
CA ARG A 187 7.93 31.31 -3.96
C ARG A 187 8.85 31.12 -2.76
N PHE A 188 10.15 31.33 -2.93
CA PHE A 188 11.15 31.12 -1.88
C PHE A 188 11.13 32.21 -0.80
N SER A 189 10.51 33.35 -1.07
CA SER A 189 10.35 34.40 -0.07
C SER A 189 9.18 34.17 0.89
N ARG A 190 8.33 33.14 0.64
CA ARG A 190 7.24 32.77 1.54
C ARG A 190 7.77 32.51 2.95
N VAL A 191 7.17 33.18 3.93
CA VAL A 191 7.49 33.03 5.35
C VAL A 191 6.88 31.72 5.86
N LEU A 192 7.72 30.76 6.22
CA LEU A 192 7.29 29.52 6.85
C LEU A 192 7.25 29.72 8.37
N ARG A 193 6.31 29.08 9.07
CA ARG A 193 6.21 29.15 10.53
C ARG A 193 7.52 28.72 11.20
N THR A 194 8.15 27.67 10.70
CA THR A 194 9.43 27.15 11.21
C THR A 194 10.56 28.17 11.17
N ASP A 195 10.45 29.20 10.34
CA ASP A 195 11.47 30.23 10.17
C ASP A 195 11.34 31.36 11.21
N VAL A 196 10.17 31.48 11.85
CA VAL A 196 9.82 32.63 12.72
C VAL A 196 9.29 32.21 14.10
N ASP A 197 8.88 30.95 14.27
CA ASP A 197 8.32 30.38 15.49
C ASP A 197 8.98 29.01 15.73
N MET A 198 10.24 29.04 16.18
CA MET A 198 11.04 27.83 16.40
C MET A 198 10.40 26.86 17.40
N ALA A 199 9.59 27.36 18.34
CA ALA A 199 8.94 26.53 19.35
C ALA A 199 7.68 25.80 18.87
N SER A 200 7.21 26.10 17.65
CA SER A 200 6.14 25.34 17.02
C SER A 200 6.64 24.00 16.50
N THR A 201 5.78 23.00 16.59
CA THR A 201 5.94 21.71 15.92
C THR A 201 5.33 21.79 14.52
N LEU A 202 5.36 20.71 13.74
CA LEU A 202 4.71 20.70 12.43
C LEU A 202 3.17 20.86 12.50
N TYR A 203 2.55 20.53 13.63
CA TYR A 203 1.10 20.56 13.80
C TYR A 203 0.60 21.64 14.75
N LEU A 204 1.43 22.03 15.73
CA LEU A 204 0.96 22.75 16.91
C LEU A 204 1.89 23.91 17.25
N THR A 205 1.29 25.05 17.59
CA THR A 205 1.97 26.07 18.39
C THR A 205 2.14 25.57 19.83
N GLN A 206 2.95 26.26 20.64
CA GLN A 206 3.04 25.96 22.08
C GLN A 206 1.68 25.97 22.78
N GLU A 207 0.80 26.92 22.45
CA GLU A 207 -0.56 26.97 22.99
C GLU A 207 -1.43 25.81 22.49
N GLY A 208 -1.25 25.39 21.24
CA GLY A 208 -1.90 24.19 20.70
C GLY A 208 -1.47 22.93 21.44
N LEU A 209 -0.18 22.76 21.69
CA LEU A 209 0.37 21.65 22.46
C LEU A 209 -0.19 21.60 23.88
N LYS A 210 -0.29 22.76 24.55
CA LYS A 210 -0.91 22.87 25.87
C LYS A 210 -2.37 22.39 25.87
N LYS A 211 -3.16 22.80 24.87
CA LYS A 211 -4.56 22.36 24.73
C LYS A 211 -4.68 20.86 24.51
N VAL A 212 -3.83 20.28 23.67
CA VAL A 212 -3.80 18.82 23.44
C VAL A 212 -3.45 18.09 24.74
N LYS A 213 -2.49 18.61 25.52
CA LYS A 213 -2.16 18.06 26.85
C LYS A 213 -3.33 18.14 27.84
N GLU A 214 -4.06 19.26 27.85
CA GLU A 214 -5.27 19.41 28.67
C GLU A 214 -6.38 18.44 28.23
N MET A 215 -6.56 18.23 26.92
CA MET A 215 -7.51 17.24 26.39
C MET A 215 -7.14 15.81 26.79
N ALA A 216 -5.86 15.45 26.70
CA ALA A 216 -5.38 14.14 27.14
C ALA A 216 -5.59 13.86 28.65
N GLN A 217 -5.86 14.91 29.44
CA GLN A 217 -6.18 14.79 30.87
C GLN A 217 -7.69 14.86 31.17
N SER A 218 -8.50 15.38 30.25
CA SER A 218 -9.90 15.72 30.52
C SER A 218 -10.92 14.93 29.67
N ASP A 219 -10.54 14.46 28.48
CA ASP A 219 -11.35 13.59 27.64
C ASP A 219 -10.95 12.12 27.86
N ALA A 220 -11.87 11.30 28.36
CA ALA A 220 -11.58 9.90 28.72
C ALA A 220 -11.15 9.02 27.52
N ARG A 221 -11.55 9.34 26.29
CA ARG A 221 -11.17 8.57 25.09
C ARG A 221 -9.77 8.96 24.63
N ILE A 222 -9.48 10.27 24.61
CA ILE A 222 -8.14 10.79 24.32
C ILE A 222 -7.13 10.37 25.39
N GLN A 223 -7.54 10.36 26.66
CA GLN A 223 -6.70 9.89 27.77
C GLN A 223 -6.24 8.44 27.55
N LYS A 224 -7.12 7.53 27.14
CA LYS A 224 -6.75 6.13 26.83
C LYS A 224 -5.74 6.04 25.70
N GLN A 225 -5.87 6.87 24.66
CA GLN A 225 -4.89 6.93 23.57
C GLN A 225 -3.55 7.45 24.07
N TYR A 226 -3.55 8.46 24.95
CA TYR A 226 -2.33 8.95 25.58
C TYR A 226 -1.68 7.91 26.51
N GLU A 227 -2.46 7.14 27.28
CA GLU A 227 -1.95 6.03 28.10
C GLU A 227 -1.28 4.96 27.24
N GLN A 228 -1.82 4.64 26.05
CA GLN A 228 -1.16 3.77 25.09
C GLN A 228 0.17 4.36 24.59
N ILE A 229 0.21 5.67 24.29
CA ILE A 229 1.46 6.36 23.93
C ILE A 229 2.49 6.27 25.06
N VAL A 230 2.09 6.47 26.33
CA VAL A 230 2.97 6.31 27.50
C VAL A 230 3.52 4.89 27.59
N ASN A 231 2.66 3.88 27.43
CA ASN A 231 3.08 2.48 27.52
C ASN A 231 4.07 2.12 26.42
N ILE A 232 3.80 2.55 25.19
CA ILE A 232 4.70 2.32 24.05
C ILE A 232 6.03 3.03 24.26
N ALA A 233 6.02 4.31 24.66
CA ALA A 233 7.24 5.04 25.00
C ALA A 233 8.07 4.30 26.06
N ASN A 234 7.43 3.72 27.08
CA ASN A 234 8.13 2.99 28.14
C ASN A 234 8.60 1.56 27.78
N THR A 235 8.41 1.12 26.53
CA THR A 235 8.80 -0.24 26.08
C THR A 235 10.31 -0.45 26.17
N TYR A 236 11.10 0.54 25.73
CA TYR A 236 12.56 0.47 25.72
C TYR A 236 13.17 1.55 26.61
N SER A 237 14.23 1.21 27.34
CA SER A 237 15.04 2.19 28.09
C SER A 237 16.02 2.90 27.15
N LEU A 238 16.52 4.06 27.58
CA LEU A 238 17.58 4.77 26.83
C LEU A 238 18.83 3.90 26.69
N ASP A 239 19.25 3.20 27.74
CA ASP A 239 20.40 2.28 27.74
C ASP A 239 20.24 1.15 26.71
N TYR A 240 19.03 0.58 26.59
CA TYR A 240 18.73 -0.43 25.57
C TYR A 240 18.91 0.11 24.15
N ILE A 241 18.42 1.33 23.90
CA ILE A 241 18.51 1.99 22.60
C ILE A 241 19.96 2.35 22.27
N GLU A 242 20.70 2.96 23.20
CA GLU A 242 22.12 3.30 23.04
C GLU A 242 22.96 2.05 22.76
N LYS A 243 22.70 0.96 23.49
CA LYS A 243 23.34 -0.34 23.24
C LYS A 243 23.02 -0.88 21.85
N ALA A 244 21.79 -0.69 21.34
CA ALA A 244 21.42 -1.11 20.00
C ALA A 244 22.19 -0.33 18.92
N LEU A 245 22.32 0.99 19.06
CA LEU A 245 23.12 1.82 18.15
C LEU A 245 24.60 1.38 18.18
N ASP A 246 25.16 1.21 19.38
CA ASP A 246 26.56 0.84 19.57
C ASP A 246 26.94 -0.52 18.99
N LEU A 247 26.00 -1.47 18.95
CA LEU A 247 26.26 -2.83 18.44
C LEU A 247 25.83 -3.01 16.99
N VAL A 248 24.68 -2.44 16.58
CA VAL A 248 24.11 -2.67 15.25
C VAL A 248 24.69 -1.70 14.23
N MET A 249 24.97 -0.44 14.59
CA MET A 249 25.47 0.57 13.63
C MET A 249 27.00 0.51 13.42
N LYS A 250 27.58 -0.68 13.56
CA LYS A 250 28.96 -1.01 13.18
C LYS A 250 28.97 -1.75 11.84
N GLU A 251 30.10 -1.76 11.14
CA GLU A 251 30.23 -2.50 9.87
C GLU A 251 30.16 -4.01 10.12
N ASP A 252 30.95 -4.49 11.09
CA ASP A 252 30.90 -5.87 11.56
C ASP A 252 30.07 -5.97 12.85
N ALA A 253 29.04 -6.83 12.82
CA ALA A 253 28.15 -7.08 13.94
C ALA A 253 28.69 -8.23 14.81
N ASP A 254 28.85 -7.98 16.11
CA ASP A 254 29.17 -9.02 17.09
C ASP A 254 27.88 -9.76 17.49
N TYR A 255 27.58 -10.86 16.82
CA TYR A 255 26.37 -11.63 17.08
C TYR A 255 26.36 -12.29 18.46
N GLU A 256 27.50 -12.67 19.02
CA GLU A 256 27.54 -13.21 20.38
C GLU A 256 27.03 -12.18 21.38
N GLU A 257 27.43 -10.92 21.22
CA GLU A 257 26.94 -9.84 22.06
C GLU A 257 25.51 -9.42 21.71
N LEU A 258 25.16 -9.31 20.42
CA LEU A 258 23.79 -8.96 20.01
C LEU A 258 22.76 -9.96 20.56
N ASN A 259 23.05 -11.25 20.45
CA ASN A 259 22.19 -12.33 20.93
C ASN A 259 21.90 -12.19 22.44
N LYS A 260 22.89 -11.80 23.26
CA LYS A 260 22.68 -11.61 24.71
C LYS A 260 21.65 -10.52 25.05
N HIS A 261 21.52 -9.50 24.19
CA HIS A 261 20.74 -8.29 24.49
C HIS A 261 19.44 -8.19 23.67
N PHE A 262 19.42 -8.75 22.46
CA PHE A 262 18.38 -8.52 21.46
C PHE A 262 17.87 -9.83 20.86
N TYR A 263 16.59 -9.83 20.50
CA TYR A 263 16.00 -10.88 19.68
C TYR A 263 16.23 -10.56 18.19
N VAL A 264 17.19 -11.25 17.58
CA VAL A 264 17.61 -11.02 16.18
C VAL A 264 17.27 -12.22 15.30
N TRP A 265 16.03 -12.22 14.80
CA TRP A 265 15.54 -13.24 13.87
C TRP A 265 15.10 -12.59 12.57
N SER A 266 15.15 -13.38 11.51
CA SER A 266 14.61 -13.03 10.21
C SER A 266 13.54 -14.04 9.81
N SER A 267 12.84 -13.77 8.72
CA SER A 267 11.88 -14.72 8.15
C SER A 267 11.95 -14.66 6.64
N THR A 268 11.39 -15.70 6.03
CA THR A 268 11.07 -15.71 4.60
C THR A 268 10.00 -14.70 4.23
N ASP A 269 9.28 -14.10 5.20
CA ASP A 269 8.05 -13.35 4.94
C ASP A 269 7.08 -14.19 4.07
N LYS A 270 6.11 -13.56 3.39
CA LYS A 270 5.14 -14.22 2.50
C LYS A 270 5.59 -14.31 1.04
N ILE A 271 6.90 -14.32 0.74
CA ILE A 271 7.42 -14.17 -0.63
C ILE A 271 7.87 -15.48 -1.31
N VAL A 272 7.90 -16.60 -0.58
CA VAL A 272 8.37 -17.89 -1.11
C VAL A 272 7.19 -18.69 -1.66
N ASN A 273 6.85 -18.46 -2.93
CA ASN A 273 5.72 -19.10 -3.61
C ASN A 273 6.18 -20.25 -4.51
N PHE A 274 5.41 -21.33 -4.53
CA PHE A 274 5.64 -22.49 -5.39
C PHE A 274 4.31 -23.08 -5.88
N ARG A 275 4.36 -23.91 -6.94
CA ARG A 275 3.18 -24.60 -7.48
C ARG A 275 3.42 -26.11 -7.48
N ALA A 276 2.43 -26.86 -7.01
CA ALA A 276 2.49 -28.32 -7.09
C ALA A 276 2.26 -28.76 -8.55
N PRO A 277 3.07 -29.70 -9.10
CA PRO A 277 2.86 -30.19 -10.46
C PRO A 277 1.53 -30.94 -10.58
N GLU A 278 0.97 -30.97 -11.78
CA GLU A 278 -0.26 -31.73 -12.07
C GLU A 278 -0.10 -33.20 -11.67
N GLY A 279 -1.14 -33.76 -11.03
CA GLY A 279 -1.14 -35.13 -10.52
C GLY A 279 -0.45 -35.34 -9.17
N ALA A 280 0.17 -34.30 -8.57
CA ALA A 280 0.71 -34.40 -7.22
C ALA A 280 -0.41 -34.55 -6.17
N VAL A 281 -0.20 -35.44 -5.21
CA VAL A 281 -1.12 -35.67 -4.07
C VAL A 281 -0.41 -35.60 -2.71
N LYS A 282 0.93 -35.69 -2.69
CA LYS A 282 1.76 -35.64 -1.49
C LYS A 282 3.02 -34.80 -1.74
N ALA A 283 3.61 -34.25 -0.68
CA ALA A 283 4.91 -33.59 -0.72
C ALA A 283 5.77 -33.91 0.52
N ALA A 284 7.09 -34.06 0.34
CA ALA A 284 8.06 -34.14 1.44
C ALA A 284 8.80 -32.81 1.59
N LEU A 285 9.15 -32.41 2.82
CA LEU A 285 9.81 -31.14 3.16
C LEU A 285 11.13 -31.38 3.91
N SER A 286 12.19 -30.72 3.47
CA SER A 286 13.51 -30.77 4.11
C SER A 286 14.21 -29.42 4.13
N PHE A 287 14.99 -29.16 5.17
CA PHE A 287 15.94 -28.06 5.30
C PHE A 287 17.36 -28.61 5.32
N ILE A 288 18.23 -28.08 4.48
CA ILE A 288 19.60 -28.57 4.29
C ILE A 288 20.56 -27.38 4.32
N LEU A 289 21.61 -27.46 5.13
CA LEU A 289 22.72 -26.52 5.07
C LEU A 289 23.83 -27.11 4.18
N PRO A 290 24.03 -26.62 2.95
CA PRO A 290 24.99 -27.21 2.01
C PRO A 290 26.43 -27.18 2.53
N ALA A 291 27.27 -28.15 2.16
CA ALA A 291 28.63 -28.27 2.71
C ALA A 291 29.57 -27.07 2.50
N GLN A 292 29.30 -26.26 1.47
CA GLN A 292 30.05 -25.03 1.21
C GLN A 292 29.82 -23.94 2.29
N GLU A 293 28.68 -24.02 3.00
CA GLU A 293 28.38 -23.22 4.18
C GLU A 293 29.02 -23.93 5.37
N ASN A 294 30.22 -23.51 5.77
CA ASN A 294 30.97 -24.15 6.85
C ASN A 294 31.81 -23.14 7.65
N GLU A 295 32.03 -23.46 8.93
CA GLU A 295 32.72 -22.60 9.89
C GLU A 295 34.22 -22.37 9.58
N GLN A 296 34.86 -23.26 8.81
CA GLN A 296 36.28 -23.11 8.44
C GLN A 296 36.50 -22.04 7.37
N GLU A 297 35.53 -21.86 6.48
CA GLU A 297 35.64 -20.98 5.31
C GLU A 297 34.64 -19.82 5.32
N GLY A 298 33.94 -19.60 6.44
CA GLY A 298 32.92 -18.55 6.59
C GLY A 298 31.92 -18.90 7.68
N LEU A 299 30.69 -18.40 7.53
CA LEU A 299 29.57 -18.80 8.38
C LEU A 299 29.06 -20.17 7.94
N GLY A 300 28.81 -21.07 8.89
CA GLY A 300 28.42 -22.45 8.64
C GLY A 300 27.32 -22.96 9.56
N HIS A 301 26.45 -22.09 10.07
CA HIS A 301 25.36 -22.46 10.95
C HIS A 301 24.07 -21.64 10.75
N VAL A 302 22.94 -22.22 11.17
CA VAL A 302 21.60 -21.61 11.07
C VAL A 302 20.64 -22.22 12.09
N TRP A 303 19.69 -21.40 12.57
CA TRP A 303 18.50 -21.87 13.32
C TRP A 303 17.23 -21.64 12.52
N ILE A 304 16.24 -22.52 12.67
CA ILE A 304 14.97 -22.50 11.93
C ILE A 304 13.81 -22.72 12.92
N ASP A 305 12.73 -21.96 12.71
CA ASP A 305 11.52 -21.99 13.54
C ASP A 305 10.26 -21.62 12.74
N ASN A 306 9.07 -21.89 13.27
CA ASN A 306 7.74 -21.51 12.75
C ASN A 306 7.46 -21.82 11.28
N VAL A 307 7.61 -23.08 10.89
CA VAL A 307 7.35 -23.56 9.54
C VAL A 307 5.85 -23.68 9.25
N ASN A 308 5.39 -23.07 8.17
CA ASN A 308 4.01 -23.16 7.69
C ASN A 308 3.93 -23.11 6.15
N ILE A 309 2.91 -23.73 5.56
CA ILE A 309 2.62 -23.67 4.13
C ILE A 309 1.17 -23.24 3.91
N LEU A 310 0.97 -22.10 3.26
CA LEU A 310 -0.33 -21.52 2.94
C LEU A 310 -0.78 -22.01 1.55
N SER A 311 -2.07 -22.33 1.39
CA SER A 311 -2.68 -22.60 0.07
C SER A 311 -3.32 -21.35 -0.52
N ALA A 312 -3.26 -21.23 -1.86
CA ALA A 312 -3.86 -20.11 -2.60
C ALA A 312 -5.40 -19.99 -2.44
N GLN A 313 -6.12 -21.11 -2.35
CA GLN A 313 -7.59 -21.11 -2.33
C GLN A 313 -8.21 -21.82 -1.11
N GLY A 314 -7.38 -22.53 -0.33
CA GLY A 314 -7.80 -23.29 0.86
C GLY A 314 -7.11 -22.83 2.15
N GLY A 315 -7.31 -23.59 3.23
CA GLY A 315 -6.60 -23.39 4.50
C GLY A 315 -5.10 -23.67 4.40
N SER A 316 -4.35 -23.30 5.45
CA SER A 316 -2.95 -23.71 5.61
C SER A 316 -2.83 -25.23 5.63
N LEU A 317 -1.78 -25.77 5.01
CA LEU A 317 -1.46 -27.19 5.11
C LEU A 317 -1.07 -27.51 6.55
N THR A 318 -1.47 -28.68 7.04
CA THR A 318 -1.09 -29.13 8.38
C THR A 318 0.38 -29.56 8.39
N ILE A 319 1.21 -28.80 9.11
CA ILE A 319 2.58 -29.19 9.47
C ILE A 319 2.60 -29.36 10.98
N GLU A 320 2.68 -30.61 11.43
CA GLU A 320 2.72 -30.91 12.86
C GLU A 320 4.03 -30.43 13.47
N ASN A 321 3.95 -29.81 14.65
CA ASN A 321 5.10 -29.29 15.40
C ASN A 321 6.01 -28.35 14.56
N GLY A 322 5.44 -27.50 13.70
CA GLY A 322 6.20 -26.57 12.86
C GLY A 322 6.95 -25.47 13.65
N GLY A 323 6.58 -25.23 14.90
CA GLY A 323 7.32 -24.36 15.83
C GLY A 323 8.32 -25.12 16.72
N PHE A 324 8.49 -26.42 16.52
CA PHE A 324 9.47 -27.27 17.21
C PHE A 324 9.39 -27.33 18.74
N ASP A 325 8.35 -26.80 19.37
CA ASP A 325 8.21 -26.71 20.84
C ASP A 325 7.90 -28.07 21.52
N GLU A 326 7.56 -29.11 20.75
CA GLU A 326 7.16 -30.42 21.27
C GLU A 326 8.22 -31.51 20.99
N GLY A 327 8.64 -32.26 22.01
CA GLY A 327 9.65 -33.33 21.88
C GLY A 327 10.20 -33.80 23.23
N ASP A 328 11.07 -34.82 23.19
CA ASP A 328 11.81 -35.31 24.37
C ASP A 328 13.31 -35.00 24.27
N ASP A 329 13.99 -35.59 23.28
CA ASP A 329 15.41 -35.35 22.94
C ASP A 329 15.58 -34.75 21.52
N MET A 330 14.51 -34.78 20.75
CA MET A 330 14.39 -34.28 19.38
C MET A 330 12.93 -33.84 19.15
N PRO A 331 12.67 -32.89 18.24
CA PRO A 331 11.32 -32.46 17.94
C PRO A 331 10.47 -33.61 17.41
N PHE A 332 9.25 -33.78 17.92
CA PHE A 332 8.30 -34.72 17.33
C PHE A 332 8.02 -34.34 15.87
N HIS A 333 7.87 -35.36 15.01
CA HIS A 333 7.60 -35.24 13.57
C HIS A 333 8.75 -34.70 12.68
N TRP A 334 9.94 -34.54 13.24
CA TRP A 334 11.11 -34.03 12.53
C TRP A 334 12.32 -34.91 12.80
N GLN A 335 13.05 -35.27 11.74
CA GLN A 335 14.22 -36.14 11.81
C GLN A 335 15.49 -35.40 11.38
N SER A 336 16.60 -35.72 12.03
CA SER A 336 17.92 -35.16 11.73
C SER A 336 18.59 -35.97 10.60
N ASP A 337 19.06 -35.29 9.55
CA ASP A 337 19.69 -35.90 8.38
C ASP A 337 21.19 -35.60 8.33
N LEU A 338 22.01 -36.66 8.48
CA LEU A 338 23.46 -36.59 8.34
C LEU A 338 23.84 -36.93 6.88
N LEU A 339 23.84 -35.92 6.00
CA LEU A 339 24.03 -36.12 4.55
C LEU A 339 25.50 -36.39 4.19
N ARG A 340 26.44 -35.65 4.79
CA ARG A 340 27.89 -35.82 4.60
C ARG A 340 28.64 -35.48 5.88
N GLY A 341 29.75 -36.17 6.16
CA GLY A 341 30.64 -35.83 7.27
C GLY A 341 30.01 -36.00 8.66
N THR A 342 30.34 -35.08 9.56
CA THR A 342 29.95 -34.98 10.97
C THR A 342 29.36 -33.59 11.29
N PRO A 343 28.24 -33.19 10.66
CA PRO A 343 27.55 -31.95 10.99
C PRO A 343 26.98 -32.02 12.41
N ILE A 344 26.76 -30.86 13.01
CA ILE A 344 26.17 -30.71 14.33
C ILE A 344 24.71 -30.33 14.15
N LEU A 345 23.80 -31.22 14.57
CA LEU A 345 22.36 -31.03 14.55
C LEU A 345 21.85 -31.00 15.99
N LYS A 346 21.06 -29.99 16.36
CA LYS A 346 20.52 -29.86 17.72
C LYS A 346 19.06 -29.43 17.70
N TRP A 347 18.31 -29.92 18.68
CA TRP A 347 17.07 -29.30 19.12
C TRP A 347 17.44 -28.27 20.19
N GLU A 348 17.44 -27.00 19.80
CA GLU A 348 18.01 -25.91 20.57
C GLU A 348 16.97 -25.31 21.50
N GLY A 349 17.22 -25.37 22.81
CA GLY A 349 16.37 -24.84 23.88
C GLY A 349 16.99 -23.64 24.62
N GLU A 350 18.23 -23.25 24.29
CA GLU A 350 18.93 -22.16 24.95
C GLU A 350 18.52 -20.78 24.37
N TYR A 351 18.01 -19.89 25.23
CA TYR A 351 17.77 -18.50 24.86
C TYR A 351 19.10 -17.78 24.57
N PRO A 352 19.19 -16.95 23.52
CA PRO A 352 18.13 -16.44 22.61
C PRO A 352 17.94 -17.25 21.32
N PHE A 353 18.50 -18.46 21.24
CA PHE A 353 18.60 -19.25 20.02
C PHE A 353 17.40 -20.17 19.78
N CYS A 354 16.57 -20.39 20.79
CA CYS A 354 15.49 -21.38 20.80
C CYS A 354 14.12 -20.86 20.31
N GLY A 355 14.08 -19.92 19.36
CA GLY A 355 12.84 -19.52 18.68
C GLY A 355 11.85 -18.67 19.50
N GLY A 356 11.92 -18.69 20.83
CA GLY A 356 10.99 -18.01 21.75
C GLY A 356 11.35 -16.57 22.11
N GLY A 357 10.63 -15.59 21.59
CA GLY A 357 10.81 -14.18 21.97
C GLY A 357 10.10 -13.80 23.27
N ALA A 358 10.80 -13.18 24.21
CA ALA A 358 10.22 -12.23 25.16
C ALA A 358 11.23 -11.15 25.57
N LYS A 359 11.10 -9.97 24.97
CA LYS A 359 11.45 -8.67 25.60
C LYS A 359 10.77 -7.43 24.99
N GLY A 360 9.84 -7.63 24.07
CA GLY A 360 8.87 -6.65 23.58
C GLY A 360 8.12 -7.35 22.46
N GLU A 361 6.78 -7.32 22.48
CA GLU A 361 5.96 -7.89 21.40
C GLU A 361 6.50 -7.33 20.07
N VAL A 362 7.03 -8.19 19.20
CA VAL A 362 7.43 -7.79 17.86
C VAL A 362 6.13 -7.48 17.12
N VAL A 363 5.75 -6.22 17.07
CA VAL A 363 4.58 -5.79 16.32
C VAL A 363 4.88 -5.98 14.83
N THR A 364 4.12 -6.83 14.15
CA THR A 364 4.11 -6.91 12.69
C THR A 364 3.76 -5.54 12.11
N VAL A 365 4.72 -4.95 11.38
CA VAL A 365 4.58 -3.59 10.83
C VAL A 365 3.87 -3.60 9.49
N ASN A 366 4.04 -4.67 8.70
CA ASN A 366 3.38 -4.81 7.41
C ASN A 366 2.77 -6.23 7.23
N PRO A 367 1.51 -6.45 7.65
CA PRO A 367 0.87 -7.77 7.57
C PRO A 367 0.63 -8.27 6.14
N SER A 368 0.73 -7.37 5.14
CA SER A 368 0.55 -7.74 3.73
C SER A 368 1.72 -8.55 3.16
N SER A 369 2.92 -8.38 3.71
CA SER A 369 4.13 -9.10 3.33
C SER A 369 4.71 -9.94 4.47
N GLN A 370 4.55 -9.52 5.72
CA GLN A 370 5.13 -10.17 6.89
C GLN A 370 4.22 -11.27 7.43
N THR A 371 4.84 -12.31 7.97
CA THR A 371 4.15 -13.38 8.69
C THR A 371 4.14 -13.06 10.18
N GLU A 372 2.99 -13.20 10.81
CA GLU A 372 2.89 -13.18 12.27
C GLU A 372 3.07 -14.60 12.79
N PHE A 373 4.05 -14.79 13.67
CA PHE A 373 4.33 -16.09 14.26
C PHE A 373 3.62 -16.21 15.60
N THR A 374 2.82 -17.27 15.74
CA THR A 374 2.07 -17.55 16.97
C THR A 374 2.80 -18.59 17.78
N TYR A 375 3.13 -18.24 19.01
CA TYR A 375 3.78 -19.14 19.96
C TYR A 375 2.79 -19.51 21.06
N ASN A 376 2.73 -20.80 21.42
CA ASN A 376 1.92 -21.23 22.56
C ASN A 376 2.42 -20.56 23.85
N ALA A 377 1.52 -19.93 24.60
CA ALA A 377 1.86 -19.42 25.91
C ALA A 377 2.29 -20.60 26.82
N ASP A 378 3.26 -20.36 27.70
CA ASP A 378 3.70 -21.30 28.73
C ASP A 378 4.39 -22.60 28.24
N THR A 379 4.77 -22.71 26.96
CA THR A 379 5.63 -23.80 26.46
C THR A 379 7.10 -23.39 26.40
N THR A 380 8.01 -24.30 26.75
CA THR A 380 9.45 -24.11 26.56
C THR A 380 9.73 -24.03 25.07
N LYS A 381 10.39 -22.94 24.67
CA LYS A 381 10.61 -22.62 23.27
C LYS A 381 11.83 -23.34 22.73
N HIS A 382 11.69 -23.87 21.52
CA HIS A 382 12.77 -24.54 20.82
C HIS A 382 12.89 -24.11 19.36
N ALA A 383 14.05 -24.37 18.78
CA ALA A 383 14.30 -24.27 17.34
C ALA A 383 15.15 -25.46 16.89
N ILE A 384 15.17 -25.76 15.59
CA ILE A 384 16.15 -26.70 15.04
C ILE A 384 17.42 -25.95 14.62
N TYR A 385 18.58 -26.55 14.88
CA TYR A 385 19.90 -26.00 14.57
C TYR A 385 20.66 -26.93 13.64
N ILE A 386 21.37 -26.33 12.68
CA ILE A 386 22.29 -27.02 11.77
C ILE A 386 23.62 -26.27 11.79
N CYS A 387 24.74 -27.00 11.91
CA CYS A 387 26.08 -26.47 11.71
C CYS A 387 26.98 -27.46 10.98
N ASN A 388 27.73 -26.97 10.01
CA ASN A 388 28.77 -27.69 9.30
C ASN A 388 30.15 -27.16 9.75
N PRO A 389 30.87 -27.89 10.61
CA PRO A 389 32.20 -27.46 11.05
C PRO A 389 33.23 -27.35 9.92
N THR A 390 33.15 -28.21 8.90
CA THR A 390 34.13 -28.34 7.82
C THR A 390 33.47 -28.41 6.44
N PRO A 391 34.21 -28.18 5.33
CA PRO A 391 33.71 -28.35 3.95
C PRO A 391 33.24 -29.77 3.58
N GLU A 392 33.43 -30.73 4.48
CA GLU A 392 33.07 -32.13 4.35
C GLU A 392 31.76 -32.46 5.04
N ASP A 393 31.22 -31.54 5.83
CA ASP A 393 30.01 -31.73 6.62
C ASP A 393 28.80 -31.16 5.89
N GLU A 394 27.69 -31.90 5.86
CA GLU A 394 26.42 -31.44 5.32
C GLU A 394 25.28 -32.02 6.17
N GLY A 395 24.55 -31.15 6.86
CA GLY A 395 23.45 -31.50 7.76
C GLY A 395 22.10 -30.99 7.27
N GLY A 396 21.03 -31.67 7.70
CA GLY A 396 19.67 -31.24 7.43
C GLY A 396 18.65 -31.72 8.47
N TRP A 397 17.43 -31.24 8.33
CA TRP A 397 16.25 -31.71 9.04
C TRP A 397 15.12 -31.96 8.05
N SER A 398 14.42 -33.07 8.18
CA SER A 398 13.26 -33.42 7.34
C SER A 398 12.01 -33.63 8.17
N TYR A 399 10.87 -33.25 7.60
CA TYR A 399 9.56 -33.61 8.16
C TYR A 399 9.32 -35.11 7.93
N ASP A 400 8.94 -35.84 8.97
CA ASP A 400 8.85 -37.31 8.95
C ASP A 400 7.57 -37.86 8.29
N LYS A 401 6.64 -36.97 7.94
CA LYS A 401 5.37 -37.26 7.26
C LYS A 401 5.34 -36.67 5.85
N GLU A 402 4.49 -37.25 5.02
CA GLU A 402 4.12 -36.68 3.73
C GLU A 402 2.98 -35.66 3.93
N ILE A 403 3.14 -34.47 3.36
CA ILE A 403 2.17 -33.38 3.42
C ILE A 403 1.14 -33.59 2.29
N PRO A 404 -0.16 -33.73 2.58
CA PRO A 404 -1.19 -33.79 1.55
C PRO A 404 -1.21 -32.50 0.73
N ILE A 405 -1.16 -32.61 -0.60
CA ILE A 405 -1.16 -31.47 -1.52
C ILE A 405 -2.11 -31.72 -2.68
N THR A 406 -2.51 -30.66 -3.37
CA THR A 406 -3.35 -30.76 -4.56
C THR A 406 -2.54 -30.29 -5.76
N GLY A 407 -2.34 -31.19 -6.73
CA GLY A 407 -1.67 -30.88 -7.98
C GLY A 407 -2.31 -29.69 -8.71
N GLY A 408 -1.49 -28.88 -9.36
CA GLY A 408 -1.92 -27.66 -10.05
C GLY A 408 -2.13 -26.45 -9.13
N LEU A 409 -2.26 -26.60 -7.81
CA LEU A 409 -2.43 -25.46 -6.89
C LEU A 409 -1.11 -24.76 -6.54
N ALA A 410 -1.23 -23.45 -6.26
CA ALA A 410 -0.16 -22.63 -5.74
C ALA A 410 -0.17 -22.58 -4.20
N TYR A 411 1.02 -22.45 -3.64
CA TYR A 411 1.28 -22.46 -2.21
C TYR A 411 2.37 -21.44 -1.83
N THR A 412 2.42 -21.06 -0.56
CA THR A 412 3.44 -20.15 0.00
C THR A 412 4.08 -20.77 1.23
N LEU A 413 5.39 -20.96 1.21
CA LEU A 413 6.19 -21.40 2.35
C LEU A 413 6.54 -20.20 3.23
N THR A 414 6.36 -20.32 4.54
CA THR A 414 6.83 -19.34 5.53
C THR A 414 7.61 -20.01 6.65
N PHE A 415 8.75 -19.47 7.02
CA PHE A 415 9.48 -19.86 8.24
C PHE A 415 10.32 -18.70 8.80
N ALA A 416 10.64 -18.78 10.08
CA ALA A 416 11.63 -17.94 10.75
C ALA A 416 13.00 -18.60 10.69
N ALA A 417 14.05 -17.81 10.49
CA ALA A 417 15.41 -18.31 10.55
C ALA A 417 16.37 -17.26 11.12
N LYS A 418 17.37 -17.75 11.84
CA LYS A 418 18.46 -16.94 12.38
C LYS A 418 19.77 -17.28 11.70
N ILE A 419 20.37 -16.28 11.07
CA ILE A 419 21.66 -16.37 10.39
C ILE A 419 22.53 -15.22 10.92
N ASP A 420 23.61 -15.57 11.62
CA ASP A 420 24.52 -14.62 12.28
C ASP A 420 25.54 -14.01 11.30
N GLY A 421 25.06 -13.59 10.13
CA GLY A 421 25.85 -13.10 9.00
C GLY A 421 25.16 -13.34 7.67
N LYS A 422 25.94 -13.36 6.58
CA LYS A 422 25.48 -13.79 5.26
C LYS A 422 26.20 -15.11 4.91
N LEU A 423 25.44 -16.13 4.57
CA LEU A 423 25.96 -17.40 4.03
C LEU A 423 26.47 -17.16 2.59
N LYS A 424 27.29 -18.07 2.04
CA LYS A 424 27.79 -17.97 0.66
C LYS A 424 26.65 -18.13 -0.36
N GLN A 425 25.75 -19.08 -0.13
CA GLN A 425 24.53 -19.34 -0.90
C GLN A 425 23.30 -19.22 -0.02
N GLY A 426 23.22 -19.97 1.09
CA GLY A 426 22.07 -19.94 1.99
C GLY A 426 21.66 -21.30 2.55
N LEU A 427 20.65 -21.29 3.41
CA LEU A 427 19.92 -22.48 3.84
C LEU A 427 19.02 -22.96 2.69
N LYS A 428 19.22 -24.19 2.23
CA LYS A 428 18.41 -24.79 1.17
C LYS A 428 17.14 -25.41 1.76
N THR A 429 15.99 -25.03 1.24
CA THR A 429 14.70 -25.68 1.50
C THR A 429 14.26 -26.48 0.28
N VAL A 430 13.86 -27.73 0.50
CA VAL A 430 13.51 -28.69 -0.55
C VAL A 430 12.09 -29.20 -0.33
N ILE A 431 11.23 -29.08 -1.35
CA ILE A 431 9.90 -29.70 -1.39
C ILE A 431 9.84 -30.67 -2.55
N THR A 432 9.65 -31.97 -2.26
CA THR A 432 9.57 -33.03 -3.28
C THR A 432 8.13 -33.45 -3.49
N PHE A 433 7.59 -33.27 -4.69
CA PHE A 433 6.19 -33.60 -5.02
C PHE A 433 6.06 -35.03 -5.52
N LYS A 434 5.02 -35.74 -5.07
CA LYS A 434 4.79 -37.16 -5.39
C LYS A 434 3.36 -37.42 -5.85
N ASP A 435 3.20 -38.38 -6.74
CA ASP A 435 1.91 -38.92 -7.17
C ASP A 435 1.34 -39.94 -6.15
N GLU A 436 0.18 -40.53 -6.45
CA GLU A 436 -0.46 -41.55 -5.59
C GLU A 436 0.39 -42.83 -5.42
N ASN A 437 1.32 -43.07 -6.35
CA ASN A 437 2.23 -44.22 -6.36
C ASN A 437 3.61 -43.91 -5.74
N ASP A 438 3.73 -42.77 -5.05
CA ASP A 438 4.96 -42.25 -4.47
C ASP A 438 6.10 -41.99 -5.49
N GLN A 439 5.78 -41.83 -6.78
CA GLN A 439 6.73 -41.40 -7.80
C GLN A 439 6.94 -39.90 -7.70
N VAL A 440 8.21 -39.48 -7.71
CA VAL A 440 8.57 -38.06 -7.71
C VAL A 440 8.20 -37.44 -9.05
N LEU A 441 7.34 -36.42 -9.01
CA LEU A 441 6.90 -35.67 -10.18
C LEU A 441 7.79 -34.45 -10.44
N ASP A 442 8.16 -33.73 -9.38
CA ASP A 442 8.99 -32.53 -9.46
C ASP A 442 9.61 -32.19 -8.08
N VAL A 443 10.56 -31.25 -8.05
CA VAL A 443 11.21 -30.75 -6.83
C VAL A 443 11.27 -29.22 -6.87
N PHE A 444 10.84 -28.57 -5.80
CA PHE A 444 11.02 -27.15 -5.56
C PHE A 444 12.19 -26.92 -4.60
N ASP A 445 13.18 -26.13 -5.03
CA ASP A 445 14.35 -25.74 -4.26
C ASP A 445 14.35 -24.22 -4.01
N TYR A 446 14.60 -23.79 -2.78
CA TYR A 446 14.72 -22.37 -2.40
C TYR A 446 15.88 -22.13 -1.43
N ASP A 447 16.73 -21.15 -1.72
CA ASP A 447 17.85 -20.77 -0.86
C ASP A 447 17.50 -19.52 -0.02
N PHE A 448 17.41 -19.69 1.30
CA PHE A 448 17.21 -18.60 2.24
C PHE A 448 18.54 -18.08 2.77
N ASN A 449 18.80 -16.79 2.57
CA ASN A 449 20.05 -16.17 3.01
C ASN A 449 19.82 -14.73 3.46
N ARG A 450 18.94 -14.51 4.43
CA ARG A 450 18.71 -13.18 5.01
C ARG A 450 19.44 -13.08 6.34
N LYS A 451 20.32 -12.07 6.45
CA LYS A 451 21.07 -11.79 7.68
C LYS A 451 20.13 -11.35 8.80
N SER A 452 20.22 -12.00 9.96
CA SER A 452 19.45 -11.65 11.16
C SER A 452 19.83 -10.29 11.70
N SER A 453 18.87 -9.53 12.19
CA SER A 453 19.10 -8.14 12.56
C SER A 453 17.96 -7.67 13.46
N LEU A 454 18.23 -6.66 14.30
CA LEU A 454 17.13 -5.98 14.99
C LEU A 454 16.30 -5.24 13.92
N PRO A 455 14.98 -5.46 13.84
CA PRO A 455 14.19 -4.86 12.76
C PRO A 455 13.90 -3.38 13.05
N ASN A 456 13.84 -2.56 12.01
CA ASN A 456 13.51 -1.14 12.12
C ASN A 456 12.13 -0.88 12.74
N SER A 457 11.22 -1.85 12.62
CA SER A 457 9.91 -1.84 13.26
C SER A 457 9.96 -1.61 14.78
N CYS A 458 11.06 -1.98 15.44
CA CYS A 458 11.25 -1.76 16.87
C CYS A 458 11.14 -0.29 17.26
N PHE A 459 11.65 0.63 16.44
CA PHE A 459 11.83 2.02 16.85
C PHE A 459 10.92 3.03 16.14
N LEU A 460 10.31 2.66 15.01
CA LEU A 460 9.49 3.58 14.21
C LEU A 460 8.27 4.15 14.98
N LEU A 461 7.63 3.34 15.82
CA LEU A 461 6.50 3.80 16.63
C LEU A 461 6.98 4.43 17.95
N THR A 462 7.96 3.83 18.62
CA THR A 462 8.46 4.31 19.91
C THR A 462 9.08 5.70 19.78
N MET A 463 9.79 6.01 18.69
CA MET A 463 10.36 7.36 18.48
C MET A 463 9.29 8.46 18.52
N GLN A 464 8.12 8.18 17.94
CA GLN A 464 7.02 9.13 17.93
C GLN A 464 6.43 9.28 19.33
N CYS A 465 6.22 8.15 20.03
CA CYS A 465 5.68 8.15 21.38
C CYS A 465 6.63 8.82 22.39
N ASP A 466 7.93 8.60 22.25
CA ASP A 466 8.98 9.24 23.04
C ASP A 466 9.01 10.75 22.80
N ALA A 467 8.96 11.20 21.55
CA ALA A 467 8.88 12.62 21.23
C ALA A 467 7.62 13.29 21.82
N ILE A 468 6.47 12.61 21.80
CA ILE A 468 5.24 13.10 22.44
C ILE A 468 5.40 13.14 23.98
N GLN A 469 6.02 12.13 24.59
CA GLN A 469 6.32 12.13 26.02
C GLN A 469 7.24 13.27 26.41
N TYR A 470 8.32 13.52 25.65
CA TYR A 470 9.19 14.67 25.85
C TYR A 470 8.39 15.97 25.79
N ALA A 471 7.56 16.15 24.76
CA ALA A 471 6.75 17.35 24.59
C ALA A 471 5.81 17.59 25.80
N PHE A 472 5.25 16.53 26.38
CA PHE A 472 4.32 16.62 27.50
C PHE A 472 5.00 16.76 28.86
N THR A 473 6.14 16.12 29.06
CA THR A 473 6.79 16.00 30.38
C THR A 473 8.02 16.89 30.54
N GLN A 474 8.65 17.26 29.43
CA GLN A 474 9.97 17.90 29.35
C GLN A 474 11.10 17.05 29.94
N ASP A 475 10.90 15.74 30.09
CA ASP A 475 11.94 14.81 30.50
C ASP A 475 12.87 14.49 29.32
N MET A 476 14.11 14.97 29.44
CA MET A 476 15.16 14.86 28.42
C MET A 476 15.47 13.42 28.03
N THR A 477 15.21 12.44 28.90
CA THR A 477 15.41 11.02 28.60
C THR A 477 14.68 10.64 27.31
N TYR A 478 13.43 11.07 27.15
CA TYR A 478 12.66 10.77 25.96
C TYR A 478 13.15 11.50 24.70
N ALA A 479 13.71 12.70 24.83
CA ALA A 479 14.33 13.39 23.69
C ALA A 479 15.59 12.63 23.20
N PHE A 480 16.42 12.14 24.13
CA PHE A 480 17.58 11.31 23.77
C PHE A 480 17.17 9.99 23.11
N LYS A 481 16.13 9.33 23.61
CA LYS A 481 15.58 8.11 22.99
C LYS A 481 15.12 8.38 21.57
N ALA A 482 14.25 9.36 21.37
CA ALA A 482 13.74 9.73 20.05
C ALA A 482 14.86 10.09 19.06
N LYS A 483 15.90 10.81 19.49
CA LYS A 483 17.10 11.08 18.67
C LYS A 483 17.78 9.78 18.21
N ASN A 484 18.11 8.90 19.15
CA ASN A 484 18.85 7.68 18.86
C ASN A 484 18.04 6.75 17.94
N GLU A 485 16.74 6.65 18.18
CA GLU A 485 15.80 5.89 17.35
C GLU A 485 15.66 6.46 15.93
N ILE A 486 15.67 7.79 15.75
CA ILE A 486 15.75 8.42 14.40
C ILE A 486 17.04 7.98 13.68
N LEU A 487 18.19 8.06 14.36
CA LEU A 487 19.48 7.73 13.74
C LEU A 487 19.55 6.26 13.32
N TYR A 488 19.04 5.36 14.17
CA TYR A 488 18.92 3.94 13.85
C TYR A 488 18.01 3.73 12.64
N THR A 489 16.82 4.32 12.68
CA THR A 489 15.79 4.16 11.65
C THR A 489 16.30 4.56 10.27
N LEU A 490 16.96 5.71 10.19
CA LEU A 490 17.52 6.19 8.93
C LEU A 490 18.70 5.33 8.47
N ASN A 491 19.53 4.82 9.38
CA ASN A 491 20.64 3.95 9.03
C ASN A 491 20.17 2.63 8.41
N ASP A 492 19.15 1.98 8.98
CA ASP A 492 18.58 0.74 8.42
C ASP A 492 17.89 1.01 7.08
N PHE A 493 17.05 2.07 7.00
CA PHE A 493 16.31 2.37 5.78
C PHE A 493 17.22 2.78 4.62
N CYS A 494 18.29 3.54 4.87
CA CYS A 494 19.26 3.93 3.84
C CYS A 494 19.88 2.72 3.12
N GLN A 495 20.11 1.61 3.83
CA GLN A 495 20.69 0.40 3.22
C GLN A 495 19.71 -0.24 2.23
N GLY A 496 18.43 -0.29 2.58
CA GLY A 496 17.40 -0.76 1.66
C GLY A 496 17.21 0.15 0.46
N ALA A 497 17.27 1.48 0.68
CA ALA A 497 17.23 2.47 -0.39
C ALA A 497 18.44 2.34 -1.34
N GLU A 498 19.64 2.10 -0.81
CA GLU A 498 20.83 1.86 -1.63
C GLU A 498 20.63 0.65 -2.55
N HIS A 499 20.14 -0.47 -2.03
CA HIS A 499 19.88 -1.65 -2.84
C HIS A 499 18.87 -1.37 -3.96
N TRP A 500 17.80 -0.62 -3.69
CA TRP A 500 16.86 -0.18 -4.74
C TRP A 500 17.53 0.68 -5.81
N LEU A 501 18.28 1.71 -5.41
CA LEU A 501 18.96 2.62 -6.32
C LEU A 501 20.02 1.91 -7.16
N ALA A 502 20.67 0.87 -6.63
CA ALA A 502 21.72 0.12 -7.31
C ALA A 502 21.19 -1.03 -8.18
N CYS A 503 20.17 -1.76 -7.72
CA CYS A 503 19.74 -3.04 -8.29
C CYS A 503 18.35 -3.01 -8.91
N ASN A 504 17.54 -1.98 -8.64
CA ASN A 504 16.12 -1.91 -9.02
C ASN A 504 15.30 -3.12 -8.54
N SER A 505 15.56 -3.55 -7.30
CA SER A 505 14.88 -4.67 -6.67
C SER A 505 14.66 -4.40 -5.19
N ARG A 506 13.76 -5.16 -4.56
CA ARG A 506 13.62 -5.17 -3.10
C ARG A 506 14.80 -5.94 -2.50
N PRO A 507 15.46 -5.41 -1.45
CA PRO A 507 16.52 -6.13 -0.75
C PRO A 507 15.95 -7.40 -0.11
N ASP A 508 16.53 -8.56 -0.45
CA ASP A 508 16.09 -9.89 0.01
C ASP A 508 14.56 -10.12 -0.14
N GLY A 509 13.92 -9.48 -1.14
CA GLY A 509 12.47 -9.55 -1.38
C GLY A 509 11.58 -8.80 -0.37
N SER A 510 12.15 -8.09 0.61
CA SER A 510 11.44 -7.41 1.69
C SER A 510 10.79 -6.09 1.25
N ASP A 511 9.47 -5.95 1.47
CA ASP A 511 8.72 -4.74 1.12
C ASP A 511 8.91 -3.57 2.12
N SER A 512 9.47 -3.81 3.30
CA SER A 512 9.71 -2.78 4.33
C SER A 512 10.60 -1.61 3.88
N TYR A 513 11.27 -1.73 2.74
CA TYR A 513 12.17 -0.71 2.17
C TYR A 513 11.62 -0.09 0.88
N GLY A 514 10.34 -0.29 0.56
CA GLY A 514 9.69 0.26 -0.63
C GLY A 514 9.53 1.78 -0.63
N ALA A 515 9.12 2.32 -1.78
CA ALA A 515 8.95 3.76 -1.98
C ALA A 515 7.88 4.37 -1.05
N VAL A 516 6.74 3.68 -0.93
CA VAL A 516 5.65 4.04 0.00
C VAL A 516 6.18 4.13 1.42
N GLN A 517 6.85 3.08 1.91
CA GLN A 517 7.40 3.00 3.26
C GLN A 517 8.40 4.13 3.52
N GLY A 518 9.25 4.46 2.54
CA GLY A 518 10.22 5.57 2.67
C GLY A 518 9.54 6.91 2.92
N GLY A 519 8.47 7.21 2.18
CA GLY A 519 7.68 8.43 2.39
C GLY A 519 7.05 8.50 3.79
N ARG A 520 6.48 7.38 4.25
CA ARG A 520 5.85 7.28 5.57
C ARG A 520 6.85 7.40 6.71
N VAL A 521 8.00 6.72 6.60
CA VAL A 521 9.12 6.83 7.55
C VAL A 521 9.60 8.27 7.65
N LEU A 522 9.77 8.97 6.53
CA LEU A 522 10.15 10.38 6.55
C LEU A 522 9.09 11.28 7.20
N CYS A 523 7.79 11.02 7.01
CA CYS A 523 6.76 11.73 7.75
C CYS A 523 6.88 11.49 9.26
N SER A 524 7.05 10.24 9.71
CA SER A 524 7.22 9.91 11.13
C SER A 524 8.46 10.58 11.72
N VAL A 525 9.61 10.52 11.03
CA VAL A 525 10.85 11.20 11.43
C VAL A 525 10.66 12.71 11.52
N ALA A 526 9.99 13.33 10.55
CA ALA A 526 9.75 14.78 10.55
C ALA A 526 8.93 15.23 11.76
N VAL A 527 7.85 14.50 12.05
CA VAL A 527 6.97 14.80 13.19
C VAL A 527 7.72 14.60 14.50
N THR A 528 8.43 13.49 14.66
CA THR A 528 9.28 13.21 15.83
C THR A 528 10.30 14.31 16.05
N PHE A 529 11.09 14.65 15.02
CA PHE A 529 12.11 15.70 15.10
C PHE A 529 11.51 17.06 15.46
N SER A 530 10.31 17.38 14.94
CA SER A 530 9.64 18.66 15.23
C SER A 530 9.33 18.88 16.72
N PHE A 531 9.15 17.82 17.49
CA PHE A 531 8.91 17.88 18.94
C PHE A 531 10.19 17.97 19.77
N ILE A 532 11.31 17.44 19.28
CA ILE A 532 12.56 17.35 20.05
C ILE A 532 13.62 18.38 19.61
N LYS A 533 13.41 19.13 18.53
CA LYS A 533 14.40 20.07 17.98
C LYS A 533 14.90 21.12 18.97
N GLU A 534 14.05 21.61 19.89
CA GLU A 534 14.44 22.58 20.92
C GLU A 534 15.20 21.93 22.09
N ALA A 535 15.21 20.60 22.20
CA ALA A 535 15.94 19.87 23.22
C ALA A 535 17.46 19.92 22.99
N ASP A 536 17.91 20.24 21.77
CA ASP A 536 19.32 20.34 21.37
C ASP A 536 20.15 19.09 21.75
N VAL A 537 19.57 17.90 21.55
CA VAL A 537 20.16 16.61 21.96
C VAL A 537 21.14 16.02 20.93
N PHE A 538 21.23 16.60 19.73
CA PHE A 538 22.17 16.17 18.69
C PHE A 538 23.52 16.85 18.87
N THR A 539 24.61 16.08 18.86
CA THR A 539 25.93 16.67 18.65
C THR A 539 26.07 17.20 17.21
N VAL A 540 27.12 17.99 16.95
CA VAL A 540 27.40 18.48 15.59
C VAL A 540 27.59 17.32 14.62
N GLU A 541 28.36 16.30 15.01
CA GLU A 541 28.64 15.12 14.20
C GLU A 541 27.37 14.28 13.96
N GLU A 542 26.53 14.12 14.98
CA GLU A 542 25.24 13.43 14.85
C GLU A 542 24.29 14.18 13.91
N LYS A 543 24.23 15.52 14.01
CA LYS A 543 23.41 16.35 13.12
C LYS A 543 23.92 16.30 11.68
N GLU A 544 25.24 16.34 11.47
CA GLU A 544 25.85 16.17 10.15
C GLU A 544 25.52 14.80 9.55
N ARG A 545 25.62 13.72 10.33
CA ARG A 545 25.25 12.37 9.90
C ARG A 545 23.75 12.26 9.58
N PHE A 546 22.90 12.81 10.44
CA PHE A 546 21.45 12.88 10.20
C PHE A 546 21.15 13.57 8.87
N TYR A 547 21.76 14.73 8.61
CA TYR A 547 21.53 15.50 7.38
C TYR A 547 22.06 14.77 6.16
N ALA A 548 23.20 14.10 6.28
CA ALA A 548 23.75 13.30 5.20
C ALA A 548 22.85 12.11 4.86
N MET A 549 22.26 11.41 5.85
CA MET A 549 21.29 10.33 5.61
C MET A 549 20.01 10.85 4.95
N ILE A 550 19.47 11.99 5.40
CA ILE A 550 18.33 12.64 4.72
C ILE A 550 18.69 13.01 3.27
N ALA A 551 19.86 13.61 3.05
CA ALA A 551 20.33 13.96 1.71
C ALA A 551 20.50 12.74 0.80
N TYR A 552 20.84 11.57 1.35
CA TYR A 552 20.92 10.31 0.60
C TYR A 552 19.52 9.74 0.28
N LEU A 553 18.57 9.85 1.21
CA LEU A 553 17.18 9.40 1.01
C LEU A 553 16.39 10.29 0.04
N LEU A 554 16.66 11.59 -0.03
CA LEU A 554 15.90 12.50 -0.88
C LEU A 554 15.90 12.09 -2.37
N PRO A 555 17.04 11.73 -3.01
CA PRO A 555 17.07 11.17 -4.37
C PRO A 555 16.30 9.86 -4.57
N TYR A 556 16.04 9.12 -3.50
CA TYR A 556 15.17 7.94 -3.53
C TYR A 556 13.68 8.32 -3.51
N MET A 557 13.33 9.45 -2.88
CA MET A 557 11.96 9.95 -2.73
C MET A 557 11.53 10.94 -3.83
N LEU A 558 12.45 11.77 -4.32
CA LEU A 558 12.18 12.85 -5.27
C LEU A 558 13.49 13.27 -5.95
N ASP A 559 13.46 14.34 -6.76
CA ASP A 559 14.65 14.98 -7.31
C ASP A 559 14.55 16.52 -7.31
N LEU A 560 15.66 17.18 -7.66
CA LEU A 560 15.78 18.64 -7.71
C LEU A 560 15.34 19.28 -9.03
N ARG A 561 14.86 18.50 -10.02
CA ARG A 561 14.33 19.08 -11.27
C ARG A 561 13.08 19.89 -10.92
N ASP A 562 13.05 21.17 -11.25
CA ASP A 562 12.06 22.13 -10.73
C ASP A 562 10.65 21.91 -11.32
N ARG A 563 9.79 21.24 -10.55
CA ARG A 563 8.42 20.92 -10.97
C ARG A 563 7.50 22.13 -10.93
N THR A 564 7.93 23.24 -10.34
CA THR A 564 7.13 24.48 -10.32
C THR A 564 7.10 25.16 -11.69
N GLU A 565 7.99 24.78 -12.60
CA GLU A 565 8.04 25.24 -13.99
C GLU A 565 7.07 24.47 -14.90
N LEU A 566 6.62 23.29 -14.49
CA LEU A 566 5.71 22.42 -15.24
C LEU A 566 4.23 22.80 -15.06
N SER A 567 3.39 22.44 -16.04
CA SER A 567 1.94 22.47 -15.85
C SER A 567 1.53 21.48 -14.74
N PRO A 568 0.38 21.67 -14.05
CA PRO A 568 -0.10 20.68 -13.08
C PRO A 568 -0.21 19.27 -13.65
N LEU A 569 -0.66 19.13 -14.90
CA LEU A 569 -0.77 17.86 -15.60
C LEU A 569 0.59 17.15 -15.71
N ASP A 570 1.61 17.86 -16.18
CA ASP A 570 2.96 17.31 -16.35
C ASP A 570 3.64 17.04 -15.00
N ALA A 571 3.39 17.89 -14.00
CA ALA A 571 4.01 17.76 -12.68
C ALA A 571 3.57 16.48 -11.95
N GLN A 572 2.31 16.09 -12.07
CA GLN A 572 1.80 14.84 -11.48
C GLN A 572 1.92 13.63 -12.42
N HIS A 573 2.25 13.81 -13.70
CA HIS A 573 2.20 12.74 -14.69
C HIS A 573 2.89 11.45 -14.22
N GLY A 574 2.19 10.31 -14.36
CA GLY A 574 2.69 9.01 -13.91
C GLY A 574 2.78 8.84 -12.38
N SER A 575 2.14 9.70 -11.58
CA SER A 575 2.15 9.62 -10.11
C SER A 575 0.90 8.91 -9.58
N GLY A 576 1.10 7.84 -8.81
CA GLY A 576 0.04 7.16 -8.05
C GLY A 576 0.17 7.41 -6.54
N ASN A 577 -0.45 6.53 -5.74
CA ASN A 577 -0.31 6.49 -4.29
C ASN A 577 1.14 6.46 -3.78
N TRP A 578 2.08 5.80 -4.50
CA TRP A 578 3.50 5.76 -4.11
C TRP A 578 4.10 7.16 -4.07
N GLN A 579 3.93 7.93 -5.15
CA GLN A 579 4.44 9.29 -5.24
C GLN A 579 3.74 10.23 -4.25
N THR A 580 2.48 9.97 -3.90
CA THR A 580 1.78 10.71 -2.83
C THR A 580 2.51 10.55 -1.49
N ASP A 581 2.81 9.31 -1.05
CA ASP A 581 3.55 9.07 0.19
C ASP A 581 5.00 9.64 0.11
N MET A 582 5.72 9.42 -1.00
CA MET A 582 7.10 9.89 -1.20
C MET A 582 7.23 11.43 -1.16
N CYS A 583 6.35 12.14 -1.88
CA CYS A 583 6.33 13.59 -1.89
C CYS A 583 5.87 14.15 -0.54
N ALA A 584 4.90 13.54 0.13
CA ALA A 584 4.51 13.96 1.47
C ALA A 584 5.68 13.82 2.47
N GLY A 585 6.39 12.69 2.48
CA GLY A 585 7.59 12.51 3.30
C GLY A 585 8.66 13.57 3.05
N THR A 586 8.93 13.86 1.78
CA THR A 586 9.86 14.92 1.37
C THR A 586 9.41 16.29 1.87
N ALA A 587 8.14 16.65 1.68
CA ALA A 587 7.62 17.96 2.09
C ALA A 587 7.64 18.13 3.61
N TYR A 588 7.24 17.12 4.37
CA TYR A 588 7.29 17.12 5.84
C TYR A 588 8.71 17.40 6.35
N MET A 589 9.70 16.65 5.85
CA MET A 589 11.10 16.84 6.25
C MET A 589 11.62 18.24 5.90
N MET A 590 11.30 18.75 4.71
CA MET A 590 11.80 20.06 4.26
C MET A 590 11.13 21.25 4.94
N MET A 591 9.94 21.05 5.53
CA MET A 591 9.32 22.04 6.40
C MET A 591 9.99 22.08 7.78
N VAL A 592 10.40 20.93 8.35
CA VAL A 592 10.94 20.90 9.72
C VAL A 592 12.44 21.25 9.81
N LEU A 593 13.24 20.92 8.79
CA LEU A 593 14.68 21.19 8.79
C LEU A 593 14.98 22.59 8.25
N ASP A 594 14.95 23.59 9.13
CA ASP A 594 15.01 25.02 8.78
C ASP A 594 16.34 25.51 8.17
N ASP A 595 17.43 24.81 8.43
CA ASP A 595 18.79 25.08 7.94
C ASP A 595 19.28 24.06 6.88
N PHE A 596 18.40 23.18 6.38
CA PHE A 596 18.79 22.18 5.39
C PHE A 596 19.05 22.78 3.99
N PRO A 597 20.13 22.38 3.29
CA PRO A 597 20.47 22.93 1.97
C PRO A 597 19.35 22.76 0.94
N ASN A 598 19.00 23.84 0.25
CA ASN A 598 17.98 23.86 -0.80
C ASN A 598 16.59 23.36 -0.37
N ARG A 599 16.25 23.37 0.93
CA ARG A 599 14.98 22.82 1.43
C ARG A 599 13.74 23.33 0.71
N LYS A 600 13.69 24.62 0.36
CA LYS A 600 12.54 25.21 -0.36
C LYS A 600 12.38 24.61 -1.77
N ALA A 601 13.47 24.24 -2.45
CA ALA A 601 13.40 23.59 -3.76
C ALA A 601 12.75 22.20 -3.65
N TRP A 602 13.21 21.38 -2.71
CA TRP A 602 12.64 20.07 -2.44
C TRP A 602 11.17 20.16 -2.01
N PHE A 603 10.87 21.07 -1.08
CA PHE A 603 9.51 21.32 -0.59
C PHE A 603 8.55 21.68 -1.73
N TYR A 604 8.89 22.68 -2.54
CA TYR A 604 7.99 23.12 -3.61
C TYR A 604 7.87 22.09 -4.73
N ASN A 605 8.91 21.31 -5.02
CA ASN A 605 8.80 20.18 -5.96
C ASN A 605 7.77 19.15 -5.47
N ALA A 606 7.84 18.77 -4.19
CA ALA A 606 6.90 17.82 -3.60
C ALA A 606 5.47 18.40 -3.53
N TYR A 607 5.35 19.66 -3.09
CA TYR A 607 4.08 20.38 -3.03
C TYR A 607 3.37 20.40 -4.39
N MET A 608 4.10 20.68 -5.48
CA MET A 608 3.51 20.74 -6.81
C MET A 608 2.92 19.41 -7.26
N VAL A 609 3.61 18.29 -6.98
CA VAL A 609 3.08 16.94 -7.29
C VAL A 609 1.81 16.69 -6.50
N LEU A 610 1.86 16.88 -5.18
CA LEU A 610 0.73 16.59 -4.27
C LEU A 610 -0.51 17.42 -4.61
N LYS A 611 -0.34 18.72 -4.83
CA LYS A 611 -1.45 19.62 -5.18
C LYS A 611 -2.07 19.23 -6.51
N SER A 612 -1.23 18.97 -7.51
CA SER A 612 -1.69 18.57 -8.84
C SER A 612 -2.42 17.23 -8.82
N GLN A 613 -1.97 16.26 -8.00
CA GLN A 613 -2.71 15.00 -7.79
C GLN A 613 -4.09 15.24 -7.17
N LEU A 614 -4.21 16.11 -6.16
CA LEU A 614 -5.52 16.43 -5.56
C LEU A 614 -6.48 17.10 -6.55
N GLU A 615 -5.96 17.95 -7.43
CA GLU A 615 -6.77 18.71 -8.38
C GLU A 615 -7.15 17.91 -9.63
N LEU A 616 -6.30 16.97 -10.07
CA LEU A 616 -6.46 16.27 -11.35
C LEU A 616 -6.80 14.78 -11.21
N ASN A 617 -6.38 14.10 -10.15
CA ASN A 617 -6.57 12.65 -10.01
C ASN A 617 -7.80 12.31 -9.16
N VAL A 618 -8.21 13.18 -8.22
CA VAL A 618 -9.46 12.99 -7.50
C VAL A 618 -10.61 13.08 -8.51
N ASN A 619 -11.42 12.02 -8.57
CA ASN A 619 -12.50 11.93 -9.53
C ASN A 619 -13.55 13.03 -9.33
N PRO A 620 -14.34 13.37 -10.36
CA PRO A 620 -15.42 14.35 -10.22
C PRO A 620 -16.46 14.00 -9.14
N ASP A 621 -16.66 12.72 -8.83
CA ASP A 621 -17.53 12.23 -7.75
C ASP A 621 -16.83 12.19 -6.37
N SER A 622 -15.64 12.79 -6.26
CA SER A 622 -14.78 12.86 -5.07
C SER A 622 -14.18 11.53 -4.61
N SER A 623 -14.35 10.45 -5.39
CA SER A 623 -13.62 9.20 -5.17
C SER A 623 -12.15 9.32 -5.60
N TRP A 624 -11.31 8.42 -5.09
CA TRP A 624 -9.93 8.27 -5.54
C TRP A 624 -9.91 7.20 -6.63
N PRO A 625 -9.11 7.29 -7.71
CA PRO A 625 -9.13 6.35 -8.83
C PRO A 625 -8.47 4.98 -8.52
N GLU A 626 -8.43 4.60 -7.24
CA GLU A 626 -8.02 3.27 -6.77
C GLU A 626 -9.16 2.66 -5.92
N SER A 627 -9.01 1.41 -5.47
CA SER A 627 -10.01 0.75 -4.61
C SER A 627 -10.31 1.55 -3.33
N ILE A 628 -11.43 1.23 -2.66
CA ILE A 628 -11.92 1.99 -1.49
C ILE A 628 -10.89 2.03 -0.36
N ARG A 629 -10.15 0.94 -0.14
CA ARG A 629 -9.04 0.92 0.83
C ARG A 629 -8.00 2.01 0.54
N TYR A 630 -7.63 2.15 -0.73
CA TYR A 630 -6.62 3.13 -1.16
C TYR A 630 -7.18 4.55 -1.24
N HIS A 631 -8.49 4.73 -1.43
CA HIS A 631 -9.14 6.02 -1.16
C HIS A 631 -8.88 6.49 0.27
N HIS A 632 -9.08 5.62 1.27
CA HIS A 632 -8.81 5.98 2.67
C HIS A 632 -7.31 6.20 2.94
N ALA A 633 -6.42 5.42 2.33
CA ALA A 633 -4.98 5.60 2.46
C ALA A 633 -4.52 6.96 1.90
N ALA A 634 -4.97 7.34 0.70
CA ALA A 634 -4.68 8.63 0.08
C ALA A 634 -5.31 9.79 0.89
N LEU A 635 -6.57 9.65 1.29
CA LEU A 635 -7.30 10.61 2.10
C LEU A 635 -6.56 10.92 3.41
N GLU A 636 -6.12 9.89 4.14
CA GLU A 636 -5.37 10.06 5.37
C GLU A 636 -4.08 10.85 5.14
N ARG A 637 -3.31 10.50 4.10
CA ARG A 637 -2.04 11.16 3.80
C ARG A 637 -2.24 12.62 3.41
N PHE A 638 -3.22 12.92 2.54
CA PHE A 638 -3.53 14.29 2.15
C PHE A 638 -4.11 15.11 3.30
N ALA A 639 -5.00 14.55 4.13
CA ALA A 639 -5.58 15.26 5.26
C ALA A 639 -4.52 15.61 6.33
N GLY A 640 -3.60 14.68 6.63
CA GLY A 640 -2.46 14.94 7.49
C GLY A 640 -1.58 16.07 6.94
N PHE A 641 -1.20 15.99 5.67
CA PHE A 641 -0.37 17.01 5.02
C PHE A 641 -1.05 18.36 4.95
N ALA A 642 -2.34 18.41 4.60
CA ALA A 642 -3.15 19.62 4.53
C ALA A 642 -3.17 20.37 5.87
N ARG A 643 -3.30 19.65 6.99
CA ARG A 643 -3.25 20.24 8.33
C ARG A 643 -1.86 20.84 8.63
N VAL A 644 -0.79 20.13 8.29
CA VAL A 644 0.59 20.65 8.44
C VAL A 644 0.81 21.86 7.55
N LEU A 645 0.30 21.85 6.32
CA LEU A 645 0.42 22.93 5.37
C LEU A 645 -0.30 24.20 5.85
N ASP A 646 -1.55 24.08 6.31
CA ASP A 646 -2.29 25.20 6.91
C ASP A 646 -1.51 25.76 8.12
N HIS A 647 -1.00 24.88 8.98
CA HIS A 647 -0.21 25.31 10.13
C HIS A 647 1.10 26.02 9.75
N ALA A 648 1.87 25.43 8.84
CA ALA A 648 3.22 25.85 8.51
C ALA A 648 3.26 27.06 7.57
N ILE A 649 2.30 27.17 6.64
CA ILE A 649 2.33 28.18 5.58
C ILE A 649 0.99 28.90 5.35
N GLY A 650 -0.05 28.59 6.14
CA GLY A 650 -1.35 29.26 6.07
C GLY A 650 -2.20 28.90 4.85
N GLU A 651 -1.97 27.74 4.24
CA GLU A 651 -2.76 27.28 3.08
C GLU A 651 -3.70 26.14 3.48
N ASN A 652 -5.00 26.40 3.44
CA ASN A 652 -6.03 25.44 3.81
C ASN A 652 -6.48 24.61 2.59
N TRP A 653 -5.95 23.40 2.45
CA TRP A 653 -6.34 22.49 1.36
C TRP A 653 -7.72 21.86 1.52
N PHE A 654 -8.31 21.86 2.73
CA PHE A 654 -9.70 21.45 2.89
C PHE A 654 -10.66 22.43 2.19
N GLU A 655 -10.27 23.69 2.06
CA GLU A 655 -11.05 24.74 1.38
C GLU A 655 -10.71 24.87 -0.10
N THR A 656 -9.42 24.83 -0.43
CA THR A 656 -8.91 25.20 -1.76
C THR A 656 -8.79 24.03 -2.74
N THR A 657 -8.99 22.80 -2.28
CA THR A 657 -8.89 21.58 -3.11
C THR A 657 -10.12 20.68 -2.92
N PRO A 658 -10.30 19.61 -3.72
CA PRO A 658 -11.36 18.62 -3.51
C PRO A 658 -11.28 17.82 -2.20
N LEU A 659 -10.19 17.94 -1.42
CA LEU A 659 -9.88 17.08 -0.27
C LEU A 659 -11.04 16.91 0.73
N ALA A 660 -11.73 18.00 1.12
CA ALA A 660 -12.84 17.88 2.07
C ALA A 660 -13.95 16.96 1.52
N ARG A 661 -14.28 17.07 0.23
CA ARG A 661 -15.35 16.27 -0.39
C ARG A 661 -15.00 14.79 -0.53
N MET A 662 -13.72 14.41 -0.46
CA MET A 662 -13.32 13.01 -0.45
C MET A 662 -13.93 12.26 0.75
N PHE A 663 -14.09 12.91 1.91
CA PHE A 663 -14.78 12.32 3.06
C PHE A 663 -16.24 11.96 2.77
N ASP A 664 -16.88 12.56 1.76
CA ASP A 664 -18.29 12.32 1.46
C ASP A 664 -18.52 10.99 0.72
N PHE A 665 -17.49 10.48 0.02
CA PHE A 665 -17.57 9.24 -0.75
C PHE A 665 -17.93 8.05 0.15
N SER A 666 -17.09 7.74 1.16
CA SER A 666 -17.28 6.56 2.00
C SER A 666 -18.50 6.66 2.91
N ILE A 667 -18.96 7.87 3.25
CA ILE A 667 -20.22 8.08 3.97
C ILE A 667 -21.38 7.47 3.19
N HIS A 668 -21.47 7.74 1.89
CA HIS A 668 -22.61 7.29 1.10
C HIS A 668 -22.52 5.83 0.70
N VAL A 669 -21.32 5.25 0.54
CA VAL A 669 -21.17 3.83 0.19
C VAL A 669 -21.05 2.91 1.40
N GLN A 670 -21.10 3.42 2.64
CA GLN A 670 -20.95 2.60 3.85
C GLN A 670 -21.95 1.43 3.92
N THR A 671 -21.47 0.27 4.37
CA THR A 671 -22.25 -0.96 4.55
C THR A 671 -23.17 -0.87 5.78
N PRO A 672 -24.16 -1.76 5.92
CA PRO A 672 -24.94 -1.88 7.16
C PRO A 672 -24.07 -2.25 8.36
N GLY A 673 -24.51 -1.85 9.56
CA GLY A 673 -23.85 -2.22 10.80
C GLY A 673 -24.00 -3.72 11.09
N TYR A 674 -22.90 -4.47 11.17
CA TYR A 674 -22.92 -5.93 11.14
C TYR A 674 -22.57 -6.55 12.50
N ALA A 675 -23.37 -7.52 12.95
CA ALA A 675 -23.28 -8.14 14.28
C ALA A 675 -21.91 -8.78 14.59
N PHE A 676 -21.20 -9.33 13.60
CA PHE A 676 -19.85 -9.87 13.77
C PHE A 676 -18.83 -8.78 14.18
N PHE A 677 -19.08 -7.54 13.79
CA PHE A 677 -18.29 -6.36 14.14
C PHE A 677 -19.01 -5.49 15.18
N ASP A 678 -19.73 -6.08 16.13
CA ASP A 678 -20.45 -5.37 17.19
C ASP A 678 -21.50 -4.34 16.70
N GLY A 679 -22.04 -4.57 15.50
CA GLY A 679 -23.01 -3.67 14.88
C GLY A 679 -22.37 -2.45 14.20
N HIS A 680 -21.05 -2.41 14.06
CA HIS A 680 -20.35 -1.32 13.38
C HIS A 680 -20.46 -1.44 11.85
N ILE A 681 -20.51 -0.28 11.19
CA ILE A 681 -20.47 -0.16 9.72
C ILE A 681 -19.05 -0.36 9.19
N GLY A 682 -18.94 -0.69 7.91
CA GLY A 682 -17.69 -0.64 7.15
C GLY A 682 -17.92 -0.07 5.75
N THR A 683 -17.13 -0.52 4.78
CA THR A 683 -17.26 -0.19 3.36
C THR A 683 -17.27 -1.47 2.50
N PRO A 684 -17.88 -1.44 1.30
CA PRO A 684 -18.02 -2.64 0.47
C PRO A 684 -16.65 -3.11 -0.05
N PRO A 685 -16.27 -4.39 0.11
CA PRO A 685 -14.92 -4.89 -0.14
C PRO A 685 -14.58 -5.11 -1.63
N PHE A 686 -14.81 -4.13 -2.49
CA PHE A 686 -14.41 -4.19 -3.90
C PHE A 686 -12.93 -3.83 -4.10
N GLY A 687 -12.27 -4.54 -5.01
CA GLY A 687 -10.84 -4.42 -5.25
C GLY A 687 -10.02 -4.86 -4.03
N ASP A 688 -8.81 -4.31 -3.89
CA ASP A 688 -7.90 -4.62 -2.78
C ASP A 688 -8.42 -4.06 -1.45
N HIS A 689 -9.45 -4.70 -0.91
CA HIS A 689 -10.12 -4.30 0.31
C HIS A 689 -10.60 -5.54 1.08
N ALA A 690 -10.95 -5.35 2.35
CA ALA A 690 -11.45 -6.39 3.23
C ALA A 690 -12.59 -5.77 4.04
N LEU A 691 -13.67 -6.51 4.24
CA LEU A 691 -14.76 -6.03 5.07
C LEU A 691 -14.26 -5.87 6.51
N SER A 692 -14.51 -4.69 7.09
CA SER A 692 -13.98 -4.28 8.38
C SER A 692 -15.09 -3.74 9.28
N GLY A 693 -14.85 -3.71 10.59
CA GLY A 693 -15.71 -3.08 11.59
C GLY A 693 -15.58 -1.55 11.66
N GLY A 694 -15.27 -0.89 10.54
CA GLY A 694 -15.25 0.56 10.41
C GLY A 694 -13.92 1.25 10.71
N SER A 695 -12.83 0.49 10.88
CA SER A 695 -11.48 1.03 11.14
C SER A 695 -11.02 2.10 10.14
N GLU A 696 -11.49 2.05 8.90
CA GLU A 696 -11.24 3.02 7.83
C GLU A 696 -11.77 4.43 8.14
N PHE A 697 -12.76 4.55 9.03
CA PHE A 697 -13.33 5.82 9.48
C PHE A 697 -12.53 6.49 10.61
N GLY A 698 -11.38 5.93 11.03
CA GLY A 698 -10.56 6.51 12.10
C GLY A 698 -10.12 7.95 11.82
N SER A 699 -9.82 8.29 10.56
CA SER A 699 -9.44 9.64 10.15
C SER A 699 -10.58 10.67 10.29
N TYR A 700 -11.83 10.23 10.30
CA TYR A 700 -12.99 11.13 10.36
C TYR A 700 -12.98 11.88 11.68
N GLY A 701 -12.90 11.14 12.80
CA GLY A 701 -12.80 11.72 14.14
C GLY A 701 -11.61 12.68 14.31
N THR A 702 -10.48 12.35 13.68
CA THR A 702 -9.26 13.18 13.69
C THR A 702 -9.48 14.52 12.97
N TYR A 703 -10.08 14.53 11.77
CA TYR A 703 -10.16 15.73 10.91
C TYR A 703 -11.52 16.46 10.95
N LEU A 704 -12.48 16.00 11.77
CA LEU A 704 -13.79 16.67 11.99
C LEU A 704 -13.67 18.18 12.16
N GLY A 705 -12.72 18.62 13.00
CA GLY A 705 -12.53 20.03 13.31
C GLY A 705 -12.01 20.88 12.16
N ASP A 706 -11.33 20.28 11.18
CA ASP A 706 -10.84 20.98 9.99
C ASP A 706 -11.93 21.06 8.93
N VAL A 707 -12.65 19.95 8.69
CA VAL A 707 -13.79 19.94 7.77
C VAL A 707 -14.91 20.85 8.28
N GLU A 708 -15.16 20.92 9.60
CA GLU A 708 -16.17 21.81 10.17
C GLU A 708 -15.97 23.30 9.79
N LYS A 709 -14.72 23.75 9.69
CA LYS A 709 -14.40 25.16 9.36
C LYS A 709 -14.86 25.53 7.95
N VAL A 710 -14.92 24.55 7.05
CA VAL A 710 -15.21 24.76 5.62
C VAL A 710 -16.61 24.25 5.24
N ASP A 711 -17.06 23.14 5.81
CA ASP A 711 -18.36 22.52 5.59
C ASP A 711 -18.87 21.81 6.85
N LYS A 712 -19.68 22.53 7.63
CA LYS A 712 -20.30 22.00 8.86
C LYS A 712 -21.23 20.81 8.58
N ALA A 713 -21.95 20.81 7.47
CA ALA A 713 -22.92 19.77 7.16
C ALA A 713 -22.23 18.45 6.78
N LEU A 714 -21.11 18.53 6.06
CA LEU A 714 -20.25 17.38 5.82
C LEU A 714 -19.64 16.89 7.14
N ALA A 715 -19.11 17.78 7.98
CA ALA A 715 -18.56 17.40 9.29
C ALA A 715 -19.61 16.71 10.19
N ASP A 716 -20.87 17.14 10.16
CA ASP A 716 -21.97 16.47 10.85
C ASP A 716 -22.18 15.03 10.37
N ARG A 717 -22.20 14.83 9.05
CA ARG A 717 -22.31 13.49 8.46
C ARG A 717 -21.09 12.63 8.78
N MET A 718 -19.88 13.19 8.73
CA MET A 718 -18.65 12.52 9.14
C MET A 718 -18.73 12.04 10.59
N TYR A 719 -19.24 12.88 11.51
CA TYR A 719 -19.39 12.51 12.92
C TYR A 719 -20.36 11.34 13.08
N HIS A 720 -21.49 11.36 12.37
CA HIS A 720 -22.46 10.27 12.44
C HIS A 720 -21.89 8.96 11.90
N SER A 721 -21.21 8.97 10.74
CA SER A 721 -20.55 7.78 10.20
C SER A 721 -19.45 7.27 11.14
N TRP A 722 -18.59 8.17 11.66
CA TRP A 722 -17.59 7.81 12.66
C TRP A 722 -18.23 7.17 13.91
N ASN A 723 -19.36 7.69 14.38
CA ASN A 723 -20.10 7.12 15.50
C ASN A 723 -20.68 5.73 15.19
N MET A 724 -21.29 5.55 14.01
CA MET A 724 -21.80 4.26 13.55
C MET A 724 -20.69 3.21 13.36
N ALA A 725 -19.45 3.65 13.10
CA ALA A 725 -18.27 2.79 12.99
C ALA A 725 -17.65 2.42 14.35
N GLY A 726 -18.30 2.76 15.48
CA GLY A 726 -17.75 2.51 16.82
C GLY A 726 -16.78 3.58 17.30
N LYS A 727 -16.75 4.73 16.61
CA LYS A 727 -15.84 5.85 16.85
C LYS A 727 -14.37 5.41 16.92
N PRO A 728 -13.84 4.76 15.87
CA PRO A 728 -12.51 4.19 15.87
C PRO A 728 -11.44 5.29 15.92
N PHE A 729 -10.28 4.93 16.47
CA PHE A 729 -9.03 5.68 16.33
C PHE A 729 -8.18 5.05 15.23
N LYS A 730 -7.18 5.78 14.75
CA LYS A 730 -6.20 5.21 13.82
C LYS A 730 -5.36 4.17 14.56
N LYS A 731 -4.93 3.12 13.85
CA LYS A 731 -4.04 2.10 14.43
C LYS A 731 -2.70 2.75 14.84
N PHE A 732 -2.19 2.39 16.03
CA PHE A 732 -0.80 2.68 16.38
C PHE A 732 0.12 1.74 15.63
N TRP A 733 0.87 2.27 14.67
CA TRP A 733 1.84 1.54 13.86
C TRP A 733 2.94 2.50 13.40
N GLY A 734 4.14 1.98 13.15
CA GLY A 734 5.35 2.81 12.94
C GLY A 734 5.30 3.74 11.73
N GLU A 735 4.51 3.39 10.70
CA GLU A 735 4.35 4.17 9.48
C GLU A 735 3.19 5.19 9.53
N GLY A 736 2.38 5.15 10.60
CA GLY A 736 1.33 6.14 10.89
C GLY A 736 1.84 7.25 11.79
N ILE A 737 1.07 8.34 11.87
CA ILE A 737 1.37 9.47 12.76
C ILE A 737 0.65 9.28 14.09
N ALA A 738 1.38 8.91 15.15
CA ALA A 738 0.82 8.62 16.47
C ALA A 738 0.08 9.82 17.09
N LEU A 739 0.53 11.04 16.79
CA LEU A 739 -0.07 12.29 17.27
C LEU A 739 -1.54 12.44 16.84
N ASP A 740 -1.93 11.93 15.67
CA ASP A 740 -3.28 12.11 15.12
C ASP A 740 -4.39 11.56 16.04
N ASN A 741 -4.07 10.53 16.84
CA ASN A 741 -5.00 9.90 17.79
C ASN A 741 -5.35 10.79 18.98
N ILE A 742 -4.60 11.87 19.22
CA ILE A 742 -4.86 12.83 20.30
C ILE A 742 -5.17 14.25 19.80
N LEU A 743 -5.29 14.46 18.48
CA LEU A 743 -5.62 15.77 17.88
C LEU A 743 -7.13 15.98 17.61
N GLY A 744 -7.91 14.91 17.52
CA GLY A 744 -9.31 14.96 17.12
C GLY A 744 -10.20 15.67 18.15
N LYS A 745 -11.30 16.29 17.69
CA LYS A 745 -12.33 16.86 18.59
C LYS A 745 -13.08 15.78 19.36
N GLY A 746 -13.16 14.56 18.82
CA GLY A 746 -13.81 13.44 19.47
C GLY A 746 -15.25 13.76 19.91
N ASP A 747 -15.58 13.43 21.16
CA ASP A 747 -16.92 13.61 21.73
C ASP A 747 -17.25 15.07 22.09
N SER A 748 -16.27 15.97 22.05
CA SER A 748 -16.53 17.41 22.23
C SER A 748 -17.27 18.02 21.03
N TYR A 749 -17.24 17.36 19.87
CA TYR A 749 -17.97 17.80 18.69
C TYR A 749 -19.47 17.59 18.86
N GLN A 750 -20.26 18.63 18.59
CA GLN A 750 -21.73 18.58 18.68
C GLN A 750 -22.32 18.54 17.27
N ALA A 751 -22.70 17.33 16.85
CA ALA A 751 -23.34 17.14 15.55
C ALA A 751 -24.79 17.62 15.57
N SER A 752 -25.26 18.15 14.44
CA SER A 752 -26.66 18.55 14.25
C SER A 752 -27.40 17.58 13.32
N GLY A 753 -28.68 17.33 13.64
CA GLY A 753 -29.53 16.45 12.83
C GLY A 753 -29.19 14.96 12.98
N SER A 754 -29.58 14.19 11.96
CA SER A 754 -29.28 12.76 11.82
C SER A 754 -28.85 12.50 10.39
N ILE A 755 -27.95 11.53 10.20
CA ILE A 755 -27.65 11.03 8.87
C ILE A 755 -28.79 10.15 8.36
N SER A 756 -29.18 10.33 7.10
CA SER A 756 -30.10 9.44 6.38
C SER A 756 -29.50 9.20 5.00
N LEU A 757 -29.40 7.94 4.61
CA LEU A 757 -28.84 7.54 3.32
C LEU A 757 -29.86 6.69 2.56
N ASP A 758 -30.05 7.02 1.29
CA ASP A 758 -30.88 6.27 0.34
C ASP A 758 -30.01 5.56 -0.71
N SER A 759 -30.64 4.86 -1.65
CA SER A 759 -29.96 4.32 -2.82
C SER A 759 -29.25 5.43 -3.60
N THR A 760 -28.08 5.16 -4.17
CA THR A 760 -27.27 6.15 -4.89
C THR A 760 -26.62 5.57 -6.15
N LEU A 761 -26.62 6.38 -7.21
CA LEU A 761 -25.95 6.12 -8.49
C LEU A 761 -24.82 7.15 -8.76
N HIS A 762 -24.44 7.93 -7.74
CA HIS A 762 -23.58 9.10 -7.90
C HIS A 762 -22.11 8.73 -8.21
N TYR A 763 -21.63 7.62 -7.65
CA TYR A 763 -20.21 7.25 -7.65
C TYR A 763 -19.79 6.40 -8.85
N LYS A 764 -20.16 6.87 -10.04
CA LYS A 764 -19.89 6.18 -11.31
C LYS A 764 -18.39 6.05 -11.63
N ASN A 765 -17.55 6.98 -11.15
CA ASN A 765 -16.11 6.96 -11.41
C ASN A 765 -15.38 6.01 -10.46
N ALA A 766 -15.91 5.79 -9.25
CA ALA A 766 -15.53 4.66 -8.40
C ALA A 766 -16.09 3.32 -8.91
N GLY A 767 -17.06 3.36 -9.83
CA GLY A 767 -17.78 2.19 -10.32
C GLY A 767 -18.77 1.59 -9.31
N ILE A 768 -19.16 2.31 -8.26
CA ILE A 768 -19.98 1.75 -7.17
C ILE A 768 -21.40 2.31 -7.22
N TYR A 769 -22.37 1.40 -7.32
CA TYR A 769 -23.80 1.72 -7.28
C TYR A 769 -24.42 1.01 -6.10
N VAL A 770 -25.23 1.72 -5.32
CA VAL A 770 -25.80 1.19 -4.07
C VAL A 770 -27.31 1.28 -4.06
N PHE A 771 -27.95 0.19 -3.69
CA PHE A 771 -29.38 0.06 -3.49
C PHE A 771 -29.63 -0.33 -2.04
N ARG A 772 -30.49 0.40 -1.32
CA ARG A 772 -30.72 0.14 0.10
C ARG A 772 -32.15 0.41 0.55
N LYS A 773 -32.49 -0.17 1.69
CA LYS A 773 -33.78 -0.02 2.38
C LYS A 773 -33.56 -0.05 3.89
N ASN A 774 -34.30 0.77 4.63
CA ASN A 774 -34.25 0.86 6.09
C ASN A 774 -32.86 1.22 6.65
N PHE A 775 -32.20 2.24 6.08
CA PHE A 775 -30.90 2.68 6.55
C PHE A 775 -30.85 2.95 8.08
N GLY A 776 -29.77 2.53 8.73
CA GLY A 776 -29.51 2.79 10.15
C GLY A 776 -30.26 1.88 11.12
N SER A 777 -30.92 0.83 10.61
CA SER A 777 -31.67 -0.13 11.42
C SER A 777 -31.04 -1.53 11.38
N THR A 778 -31.45 -2.42 12.29
CA THR A 778 -31.03 -3.83 12.27
C THR A 778 -31.71 -4.65 11.17
N ASN A 779 -32.74 -4.10 10.51
CA ASN A 779 -33.41 -4.73 9.38
C ASN A 779 -33.04 -4.06 8.03
N GLN A 780 -31.85 -3.45 7.96
CA GLN A 780 -31.35 -2.80 6.76
C GLN A 780 -31.02 -3.83 5.68
N SER A 781 -31.50 -3.58 4.47
CA SER A 781 -31.10 -4.31 3.26
C SER A 781 -30.16 -3.44 2.44
N TYR A 782 -29.14 -4.06 1.86
CA TYR A 782 -28.10 -3.34 1.12
C TYR A 782 -27.57 -4.22 -0.01
N PHE A 783 -27.48 -3.65 -1.20
CA PHE A 783 -26.89 -4.26 -2.36
C PHE A 783 -25.96 -3.24 -3.03
N ALA A 784 -24.71 -3.63 -3.26
CA ALA A 784 -23.79 -2.81 -4.03
C ALA A 784 -23.23 -3.60 -5.20
N ILE A 785 -23.04 -2.96 -6.34
CA ILE A 785 -22.57 -3.57 -7.58
C ILE A 785 -21.46 -2.74 -8.21
N MET A 786 -20.42 -3.42 -8.71
CA MET A 786 -19.24 -2.85 -9.37
C MET A 786 -19.46 -2.72 -10.88
N SER A 787 -19.31 -1.53 -11.43
CA SER A 787 -19.24 -1.25 -12.86
C SER A 787 -18.54 0.07 -13.14
N SER A 788 -17.26 0.02 -13.47
CA SER A 788 -16.45 1.22 -13.74
C SER A 788 -16.23 1.46 -15.24
N PRO A 789 -16.46 2.68 -15.75
CA PRO A 789 -16.14 3.03 -17.13
C PRO A 789 -14.63 3.13 -17.39
N GLU A 790 -13.82 3.29 -16.34
CA GLU A 790 -12.37 3.43 -16.40
C GLU A 790 -11.68 2.42 -15.48
N PRO A 791 -10.45 1.96 -15.79
CA PRO A 791 -9.76 1.00 -14.95
C PRO A 791 -9.52 1.57 -13.54
N ILE A 792 -9.96 0.84 -12.52
CA ILE A 792 -9.66 1.16 -11.12
C ILE A 792 -8.30 0.53 -10.77
N ALA A 793 -7.33 1.34 -10.34
CA ALA A 793 -6.06 0.83 -9.85
C ALA A 793 -6.28 0.12 -8.50
N HIS A 794 -5.54 -0.96 -8.24
CA HIS A 794 -5.87 -1.90 -7.14
C HIS A 794 -7.31 -2.46 -7.21
N GLY A 795 -8.00 -2.32 -8.35
CA GLY A 795 -9.25 -3.00 -8.66
C GLY A 795 -9.00 -4.42 -9.14
N HIS A 796 -9.98 -5.29 -8.93
CA HIS A 796 -9.93 -6.69 -9.35
C HIS A 796 -10.54 -6.87 -10.74
N LEU A 797 -10.56 -8.11 -11.24
CA LEU A 797 -11.30 -8.46 -12.44
C LEU A 797 -12.74 -8.81 -12.02
N ASP A 798 -13.49 -7.80 -11.59
CA ASP A 798 -14.75 -7.94 -10.84
C ASP A 798 -15.91 -7.13 -11.44
N GLN A 799 -15.81 -6.71 -12.70
CA GLN A 799 -16.88 -5.95 -13.35
C GLN A 799 -18.19 -6.75 -13.37
N GLY A 800 -19.26 -6.12 -12.87
CA GLY A 800 -20.57 -6.74 -12.68
C GLY A 800 -20.74 -7.51 -11.37
N SER A 801 -19.68 -7.65 -10.55
CA SER A 801 -19.75 -8.28 -9.23
C SER A 801 -20.61 -7.46 -8.27
N PHE A 802 -21.22 -8.12 -7.30
CA PHE A 802 -22.07 -7.47 -6.31
C PHE A 802 -21.95 -8.13 -4.94
N ILE A 803 -22.30 -7.36 -3.92
CA ILE A 803 -22.47 -7.84 -2.54
C ILE A 803 -23.91 -7.60 -2.09
N LEU A 804 -24.38 -8.43 -1.16
CA LEU A 804 -25.77 -8.45 -0.72
C LEU A 804 -25.87 -8.65 0.79
N TYR A 805 -26.69 -7.80 1.43
CA TYR A 805 -27.08 -7.90 2.83
C TYR A 805 -28.59 -7.97 2.97
N LYS A 806 -29.02 -8.71 3.98
CA LYS A 806 -30.39 -8.70 4.49
C LYS A 806 -30.34 -8.63 6.01
N ASN A 807 -31.14 -7.75 6.59
CA ASN A 807 -31.16 -7.50 8.03
C ASN A 807 -29.76 -7.22 8.61
N SER A 808 -28.97 -6.44 7.88
CA SER A 808 -27.58 -6.12 8.19
C SER A 808 -26.64 -7.33 8.30
N ILE A 809 -27.03 -8.49 7.78
CA ILE A 809 -26.21 -9.70 7.68
C ILE A 809 -25.76 -9.87 6.22
N PRO A 810 -24.45 -10.00 5.94
CA PRO A 810 -23.94 -10.26 4.61
C PRO A 810 -24.28 -11.69 4.17
N LEU A 811 -24.70 -11.84 2.91
CA LEU A 811 -25.09 -13.12 2.31
C LEU A 811 -24.26 -13.43 1.06
N VAL A 812 -24.05 -12.44 0.20
CA VAL A 812 -23.11 -12.49 -0.93
C VAL A 812 -22.02 -11.48 -0.65
N MET A 813 -20.77 -11.90 -0.73
CA MET A 813 -19.64 -11.05 -0.37
C MET A 813 -18.45 -11.32 -1.28
N ASP A 814 -17.64 -10.29 -1.48
CA ASP A 814 -16.31 -10.47 -2.07
C ASP A 814 -15.39 -11.22 -1.09
N SER A 815 -14.46 -12.01 -1.61
CA SER A 815 -13.43 -12.65 -0.78
C SER A 815 -12.51 -11.65 -0.08
N GLY A 816 -12.41 -10.42 -0.61
CA GLY A 816 -11.45 -9.43 -0.18
C GLY A 816 -10.00 -9.82 -0.52
N ILE A 817 -9.02 -9.22 0.14
CA ILE A 817 -7.60 -9.56 -0.04
C ILE A 817 -6.86 -9.67 1.30
N GLU A 818 -6.08 -10.74 1.48
CA GLU A 818 -5.33 -11.00 2.72
C GLU A 818 -3.86 -10.55 2.66
N GLY A 819 -3.29 -10.46 1.46
CA GLY A 819 -1.88 -10.12 1.23
C GLY A 819 -1.59 -9.92 -0.27
N TYR A 820 -0.41 -9.37 -0.58
CA TYR A 820 0.03 -9.12 -1.97
C TYR A 820 1.13 -10.06 -2.45
N PHE A 821 1.73 -10.79 -1.51
CA PHE A 821 2.98 -11.50 -1.75
C PHE A 821 2.77 -13.01 -1.74
N ASP A 822 1.71 -13.50 -1.10
CA ASP A 822 1.39 -14.92 -1.07
C ASP A 822 0.57 -15.37 -2.29
N SER A 823 0.48 -16.69 -2.43
CA SER A 823 -0.15 -17.39 -3.54
C SER A 823 -1.66 -17.18 -3.63
N SER A 824 -2.34 -16.71 -2.58
CA SER A 824 -3.77 -16.43 -2.60
C SER A 824 -4.13 -15.18 -3.41
N THR A 825 -3.17 -14.30 -3.66
CA THR A 825 -3.40 -13.05 -4.38
C THR A 825 -4.09 -13.27 -5.73
N SER A 826 -3.64 -14.24 -6.54
CA SER A 826 -4.28 -14.53 -7.85
C SER A 826 -5.71 -15.04 -7.73
N TRP A 827 -6.05 -15.77 -6.65
CA TRP A 827 -7.42 -16.18 -6.40
C TRP A 827 -8.29 -14.94 -6.18
N HIS A 828 -7.90 -14.12 -5.20
CA HIS A 828 -8.67 -12.96 -4.75
C HIS A 828 -8.98 -11.99 -5.88
N ILE A 829 -8.03 -11.72 -6.78
CA ILE A 829 -8.16 -10.68 -7.82
C ILE A 829 -8.75 -11.17 -9.15
N SER A 830 -8.99 -12.48 -9.30
CA SER A 830 -9.55 -13.09 -10.51
C SER A 830 -11.07 -13.09 -10.48
N SER A 831 -11.74 -13.06 -11.63
CA SER A 831 -13.20 -13.16 -11.73
C SER A 831 -13.79 -14.42 -11.10
N TYR A 832 -12.96 -15.44 -10.94
CA TYR A 832 -13.35 -16.71 -10.34
C TYR A 832 -13.67 -16.59 -8.83
N SER A 833 -13.20 -15.55 -8.11
CA SER A 833 -13.55 -15.30 -6.70
C SER A 833 -14.77 -14.40 -6.51
N HIS A 834 -15.32 -13.83 -7.59
CA HIS A 834 -16.34 -12.77 -7.50
C HIS A 834 -17.72 -13.24 -7.97
N ALA A 835 -18.76 -12.47 -7.62
CA ALA A 835 -20.15 -12.69 -8.05
C ALA A 835 -20.39 -12.33 -9.53
N CYS A 836 -19.63 -12.92 -10.44
CA CYS A 836 -19.54 -12.54 -11.87
C CYS A 836 -20.12 -13.61 -12.81
N MET A 837 -20.20 -13.26 -14.10
CA MET A 837 -20.38 -14.23 -15.19
C MET A 837 -19.13 -14.24 -16.06
N GLN A 838 -18.62 -15.42 -16.40
CA GLN A 838 -17.42 -15.60 -17.22
C GLN A 838 -17.73 -16.39 -18.49
N PHE A 839 -17.04 -16.05 -19.58
CA PHE A 839 -17.07 -16.80 -20.82
C PHE A 839 -16.11 -17.99 -20.74
N ALA A 840 -16.47 -19.14 -21.33
CA ALA A 840 -15.51 -20.22 -21.55
C ALA A 840 -14.36 -19.73 -22.44
N THR A 841 -13.11 -20.02 -22.05
CA THR A 841 -11.93 -19.61 -22.84
C THR A 841 -11.83 -20.42 -24.13
N GLN A 842 -11.38 -19.76 -25.20
CA GLN A 842 -11.04 -20.42 -26.46
C GLN A 842 -9.56 -20.85 -26.51
N LYS A 843 -8.77 -20.55 -25.47
CA LYS A 843 -7.34 -20.88 -25.41
C LYS A 843 -7.14 -22.34 -24.97
N THR A 844 -6.30 -23.09 -25.70
CA THR A 844 -6.16 -24.54 -25.52
C THR A 844 -4.91 -25.01 -24.74
N ILE A 845 -4.02 -24.12 -24.27
CA ILE A 845 -2.99 -24.29 -23.20
C ILE A 845 -2.14 -23.01 -23.15
N GLN A 846 -1.75 -22.59 -21.96
CA GLN A 846 -1.19 -21.26 -21.65
C GLN A 846 0.31 -21.28 -21.32
N GLU A 847 0.96 -20.14 -21.53
CA GLU A 847 2.30 -19.84 -21.03
C GLU A 847 2.35 -20.04 -19.51
N LYS A 848 3.29 -20.85 -19.01
CA LYS A 848 3.47 -21.04 -17.57
C LYS A 848 3.87 -19.70 -16.94
N SER A 849 3.11 -19.24 -15.95
CA SER A 849 3.53 -18.14 -15.06
C SER A 849 4.89 -18.50 -14.44
N GLY A 850 5.87 -17.61 -14.53
CA GLY A 850 7.20 -17.83 -13.98
C GLY A 850 7.18 -18.13 -12.47
N ASN A 851 8.10 -19.00 -12.03
CA ASN A 851 8.33 -19.23 -10.61
C ASN A 851 9.02 -17.99 -10.02
N GLY A 852 8.37 -17.35 -9.05
CA GLY A 852 8.97 -16.37 -8.16
C GLY A 852 8.85 -14.90 -8.60
N LEU A 853 8.66 -14.05 -7.58
CA LEU A 853 8.66 -12.57 -7.59
C LEU A 853 7.31 -11.90 -7.87
N ILE A 854 6.52 -11.79 -6.79
CA ILE A 854 5.38 -10.88 -6.57
C ILE A 854 4.21 -11.03 -7.55
N ASN A 855 3.06 -11.48 -7.04
CA ASN A 855 1.90 -11.80 -7.84
C ASN A 855 0.82 -10.71 -7.78
N LEU A 856 1.09 -9.53 -8.36
CA LEU A 856 0.11 -8.41 -8.43
C LEU A 856 -0.88 -8.55 -9.60
N SER A 857 -1.05 -9.76 -10.14
CA SER A 857 -1.96 -10.00 -11.26
C SER A 857 -2.73 -11.30 -11.08
N ALA A 858 -3.95 -11.39 -11.62
CA ALA A 858 -4.70 -12.64 -11.63
C ALA A 858 -3.95 -13.75 -12.38
N GLY A 859 -2.97 -13.37 -13.21
CA GLY A 859 -2.20 -14.27 -14.04
C GLY A 859 -3.12 -15.08 -14.93
N THR A 860 -3.00 -16.40 -14.81
CA THR A 860 -3.78 -17.38 -15.56
C THR A 860 -4.82 -18.10 -14.70
N TYR A 861 -5.17 -17.56 -13.52
CA TYR A 861 -5.94 -18.31 -12.51
C TYR A 861 -7.30 -18.83 -13.01
N SER A 862 -8.16 -17.95 -13.55
CA SER A 862 -9.44 -18.35 -14.17
C SER A 862 -9.23 -19.18 -15.44
N LEU A 863 -8.22 -18.79 -16.19
CA LEU A 863 -7.85 -19.31 -17.49
C LEU A 863 -7.42 -20.78 -17.43
N GLU A 864 -6.72 -21.20 -16.38
CA GLU A 864 -6.37 -22.59 -16.06
C GLU A 864 -7.60 -23.47 -15.76
N ARG A 865 -8.69 -22.84 -15.33
CA ARG A 865 -9.97 -23.49 -15.01
C ARG A 865 -10.97 -23.47 -16.16
N GLY A 866 -10.57 -22.95 -17.33
CA GLY A 866 -11.38 -22.91 -18.54
C GLY A 866 -12.20 -21.63 -18.72
N TRP A 867 -11.94 -20.57 -17.93
CA TRP A 867 -12.76 -19.36 -17.90
C TRP A 867 -11.94 -18.10 -18.19
N VAL A 868 -12.55 -17.14 -18.88
CA VAL A 868 -11.95 -15.82 -19.10
C VAL A 868 -12.37 -14.89 -17.96
N ASP A 869 -11.42 -14.19 -17.37
CA ASP A 869 -11.73 -13.10 -16.44
C ASP A 869 -12.52 -11.99 -17.16
N VAL A 870 -13.40 -11.28 -16.45
CA VAL A 870 -14.08 -10.08 -16.96
C VAL A 870 -13.05 -8.95 -17.17
N PRO A 871 -13.33 -7.98 -18.07
CA PRO A 871 -12.41 -6.87 -18.32
C PRO A 871 -12.23 -5.95 -17.11
N ARG A 872 -11.24 -5.05 -17.16
CA ARG A 872 -11.04 -4.01 -16.13
C ARG A 872 -12.05 -2.86 -16.19
N THR A 873 -12.89 -2.81 -17.23
CA THR A 873 -13.89 -1.76 -17.42
C THR A 873 -15.21 -2.36 -17.91
N SER A 874 -16.31 -1.69 -17.59
CA SER A 874 -17.65 -2.02 -18.06
C SER A 874 -18.46 -0.73 -18.23
N LYS A 875 -19.70 -0.86 -18.67
CA LYS A 875 -20.57 0.30 -18.92
C LYS A 875 -21.96 0.09 -18.35
N VAL A 876 -22.43 1.01 -17.52
CA VAL A 876 -23.85 1.09 -17.18
C VAL A 876 -24.63 1.64 -18.39
N VAL A 877 -25.59 0.85 -18.88
CA VAL A 877 -26.45 1.17 -20.03
C VAL A 877 -27.70 1.92 -19.59
N SER A 878 -28.34 1.44 -18.53
CA SER A 878 -29.51 2.07 -17.91
C SER A 878 -29.55 1.78 -16.41
N SER A 879 -30.12 2.71 -15.64
CA SER A 879 -30.37 2.52 -14.21
C SER A 879 -31.54 3.39 -13.76
N SER A 880 -32.29 2.92 -12.76
CA SER A 880 -33.42 3.66 -12.18
C SER A 880 -33.53 3.42 -10.69
N LEU A 881 -33.78 4.49 -9.94
CA LEU A 881 -34.11 4.45 -8.52
C LEU A 881 -35.60 4.70 -8.36
N GLY A 882 -36.25 3.94 -7.48
CA GLY A 882 -37.69 3.95 -7.29
C GLY A 882 -38.09 3.51 -5.89
N SER A 883 -39.34 3.78 -5.50
CA SER A 883 -39.86 3.41 -4.18
C SER A 883 -40.13 1.92 -4.02
N HIS A 884 -40.50 1.24 -5.11
CA HIS A 884 -40.87 -0.19 -5.11
C HIS A 884 -39.86 -1.06 -5.86
N VAL A 885 -39.36 -0.57 -6.99
CA VAL A 885 -38.43 -1.29 -7.85
C VAL A 885 -37.27 -0.37 -8.21
N GLU A 886 -36.05 -0.90 -8.14
CA GLU A 886 -34.84 -0.25 -8.64
C GLU A 886 -34.16 -1.16 -9.65
N THR A 887 -33.49 -0.58 -10.64
CA THR A 887 -32.86 -1.35 -11.71
C THR A 887 -31.49 -0.81 -12.10
N ILE A 888 -30.63 -1.70 -12.59
CA ILE A 888 -29.37 -1.36 -13.25
C ILE A 888 -29.05 -2.40 -14.33
N SER A 889 -28.61 -1.94 -15.48
CA SER A 889 -28.18 -2.76 -16.61
C SER A 889 -26.73 -2.42 -16.97
N ILE A 890 -25.84 -3.41 -16.93
CA ILE A 890 -24.40 -3.26 -17.16
C ILE A 890 -24.02 -4.10 -18.39
N GLN A 891 -23.22 -3.51 -19.28
CA GLN A 891 -22.62 -4.16 -20.43
C GLN A 891 -21.15 -4.46 -20.16
N ILE A 892 -20.75 -5.70 -20.40
CA ILE A 892 -19.42 -6.25 -20.11
C ILE A 892 -18.96 -6.99 -21.37
N ALA A 893 -17.81 -6.60 -21.92
CA ALA A 893 -17.25 -7.24 -23.11
C ALA A 893 -16.51 -8.54 -22.73
N ASN A 894 -16.51 -9.54 -23.63
CA ASN A 894 -15.60 -10.68 -23.52
C ASN A 894 -14.15 -10.23 -23.81
N PRO A 895 -13.18 -10.37 -22.89
CA PRO A 895 -11.81 -9.96 -23.14
C PRO A 895 -11.09 -10.73 -24.26
N GLU A 896 -11.58 -11.91 -24.64
CA GLU A 896 -11.05 -12.67 -25.79
C GLU A 896 -11.64 -12.24 -27.15
N GLY A 897 -12.51 -11.22 -27.18
CA GLY A 897 -12.99 -10.60 -28.41
C GLY A 897 -14.51 -10.69 -28.56
N ARG A 898 -15.00 -11.68 -29.32
CA ARG A 898 -16.44 -11.81 -29.60
C ARG A 898 -17.22 -12.16 -28.33
N GLY A 899 -18.33 -11.48 -28.10
CA GLY A 899 -19.18 -11.70 -26.94
C GLY A 899 -19.45 -10.42 -26.17
N ILE A 900 -20.73 -10.11 -25.97
CA ILE A 900 -21.17 -9.00 -25.12
C ILE A 900 -22.16 -9.55 -24.11
N HIS A 901 -21.78 -9.48 -22.85
CA HIS A 901 -22.64 -9.79 -21.71
C HIS A 901 -23.40 -8.54 -21.28
N THR A 902 -24.71 -8.66 -21.10
CA THR A 902 -25.54 -7.65 -20.43
C THR A 902 -26.13 -8.25 -19.16
N ARG A 903 -25.75 -7.71 -18.01
CA ARG A 903 -26.32 -8.02 -16.70
C ARG A 903 -27.37 -6.98 -16.33
N LYS A 904 -28.62 -7.40 -16.18
CA LYS A 904 -29.71 -6.57 -15.63
C LYS A 904 -30.05 -7.06 -14.23
N VAL A 905 -30.02 -6.16 -13.26
CA VAL A 905 -30.46 -6.40 -11.89
C VAL A 905 -31.76 -5.64 -11.65
N ILE A 906 -32.76 -6.32 -11.12
CA ILE A 906 -34.03 -5.75 -10.68
C ILE A 906 -34.17 -6.03 -9.18
N TYR A 907 -34.20 -4.97 -8.38
CA TYR A 907 -34.41 -5.04 -6.93
C TYR A 907 -35.86 -4.68 -6.59
N VAL A 908 -36.64 -5.65 -6.10
CA VAL A 908 -38.01 -5.41 -5.61
C VAL A 908 -37.94 -5.14 -4.11
N LYS A 909 -37.96 -3.85 -3.76
CA LYS A 909 -37.70 -3.35 -2.39
C LYS A 909 -38.62 -3.94 -1.34
N GLU A 910 -39.91 -4.08 -1.64
CA GLU A 910 -40.91 -4.49 -0.64
C GLU A 910 -40.57 -5.86 -0.02
N HIS A 911 -40.09 -6.78 -0.84
CA HIS A 911 -39.84 -8.17 -0.50
C HIS A 911 -38.35 -8.55 -0.43
N ASP A 912 -37.46 -7.58 -0.57
CA ASP A 912 -36.01 -7.80 -0.64
C ASP A 912 -35.61 -8.86 -1.69
N LEU A 913 -36.24 -8.82 -2.87
CA LEU A 913 -36.02 -9.79 -3.95
C LEU A 913 -35.11 -9.22 -5.03
N TYR A 914 -34.11 -10.00 -5.45
CA TYR A 914 -33.15 -9.59 -6.48
C TYR A 914 -33.23 -10.53 -7.67
N ILE A 915 -33.56 -9.99 -8.84
CA ILE A 915 -33.67 -10.74 -10.08
C ILE A 915 -32.52 -10.32 -10.98
N ILE A 916 -31.66 -11.28 -11.31
CA ILE A 916 -30.45 -11.08 -12.09
C ILE A 916 -30.66 -11.78 -13.43
N ARG A 917 -30.59 -11.00 -14.51
CA ARG A 917 -30.69 -11.49 -15.87
C ARG A 917 -29.38 -11.21 -16.60
N ASP A 918 -28.66 -12.28 -16.92
CA ASP A 918 -27.46 -12.23 -17.74
C ASP A 918 -27.82 -12.72 -19.15
N THR A 919 -27.67 -11.84 -20.13
CA THR A 919 -27.87 -12.15 -21.55
C THR A 919 -26.57 -11.98 -22.31
N VAL A 920 -26.34 -12.81 -23.33
CA VAL A 920 -25.12 -12.78 -24.14
C VAL A 920 -25.46 -12.63 -25.61
N GLN A 921 -24.72 -11.74 -26.27
CA GLN A 921 -24.78 -11.52 -27.72
C GLN A 921 -23.43 -11.87 -28.34
N ASP A 922 -23.44 -12.34 -29.58
CA ASP A 922 -22.25 -12.59 -30.40
C ASP A 922 -21.20 -13.53 -29.78
N PHE A 923 -21.63 -14.51 -28.98
CA PHE A 923 -20.76 -15.57 -28.47
C PHE A 923 -21.46 -16.93 -28.52
N GLU A 924 -20.73 -17.96 -28.94
CA GLU A 924 -21.16 -19.35 -28.92
C GLU A 924 -20.21 -20.13 -28.00
N GLY A 925 -20.76 -20.80 -26.99
CA GLY A 925 -19.97 -21.51 -25.99
C GLY A 925 -20.71 -21.60 -24.65
N GLU A 926 -19.99 -22.08 -23.64
CA GLU A 926 -20.48 -22.13 -22.27
C GLU A 926 -20.18 -20.84 -21.51
N LEU A 927 -21.03 -20.56 -20.52
CA LEU A 927 -20.89 -19.48 -19.56
C LEU A 927 -20.80 -20.07 -18.15
N LEU A 928 -20.06 -19.41 -17.27
CA LEU A 928 -20.03 -19.70 -15.83
C LEU A 928 -20.65 -18.55 -15.06
N PHE A 929 -21.67 -18.82 -14.26
CA PHE A 929 -22.17 -17.93 -13.22
C PHE A 929 -21.54 -18.34 -11.88
N SER A 930 -20.96 -17.36 -11.19
CA SER A 930 -20.29 -17.54 -9.90
C SER A 930 -21.00 -16.72 -8.83
N LEU A 931 -21.25 -17.32 -7.67
CA LEU A 931 -21.85 -16.64 -6.52
C LEU A 931 -21.13 -17.04 -5.22
N PRO A 932 -20.24 -16.18 -4.69
CA PRO A 932 -19.66 -16.35 -3.36
C PRO A 932 -20.72 -16.07 -2.28
N VAL A 933 -20.97 -17.04 -1.41
CA VAL A 933 -21.98 -16.95 -0.35
C VAL A 933 -21.38 -17.17 1.03
N ALA A 934 -21.71 -16.27 1.94
CA ALA A 934 -21.34 -16.34 3.35
C ALA A 934 -22.31 -17.28 4.08
N ALA A 935 -22.00 -18.57 4.05
CA ALA A 935 -22.86 -19.63 4.58
C ALA A 935 -22.10 -20.60 5.48
N LYS A 936 -22.80 -21.13 6.48
CA LYS A 936 -22.31 -22.28 7.26
C LYS A 936 -22.20 -23.51 6.35
N HIS A 937 -23.25 -23.72 5.57
CA HIS A 937 -23.35 -24.80 4.61
C HIS A 937 -24.36 -24.44 3.52
N SER A 938 -24.07 -24.88 2.29
CA SER A 938 -24.97 -24.81 1.15
C SER A 938 -25.25 -26.19 0.59
N TYR A 939 -26.48 -26.41 0.11
CA TYR A 939 -26.89 -27.64 -0.56
C TYR A 939 -27.80 -27.34 -1.76
N MET A 940 -27.88 -28.30 -2.68
CA MET A 940 -28.60 -28.16 -3.95
C MET A 940 -29.84 -29.06 -4.00
N GLU A 941 -30.93 -28.52 -4.54
CA GLU A 941 -32.14 -29.29 -4.87
C GLU A 941 -32.63 -28.92 -6.28
N GLY A 942 -32.30 -29.74 -7.28
CA GLY A 942 -32.64 -29.45 -8.67
C GLY A 942 -31.94 -28.19 -9.17
N ASN A 943 -32.72 -27.18 -9.58
CA ASN A 943 -32.25 -25.88 -10.05
C ASN A 943 -32.16 -24.82 -8.93
N ARG A 944 -32.11 -25.26 -7.66
CA ARG A 944 -32.07 -24.39 -6.49
C ARG A 944 -30.86 -24.68 -5.64
N VAL A 945 -30.35 -23.64 -5.02
CA VAL A 945 -29.33 -23.72 -3.97
C VAL A 945 -29.87 -23.03 -2.73
N TYR A 946 -29.79 -23.74 -1.61
CA TYR A 946 -30.13 -23.22 -0.30
C TYR A 946 -28.85 -23.07 0.49
N SER A 947 -28.57 -21.84 0.92
CA SER A 947 -27.40 -21.49 1.71
C SER A 947 -27.87 -21.09 3.11
N GLU A 948 -27.53 -21.92 4.10
CA GLU A 948 -27.77 -21.61 5.50
C GLU A 948 -26.77 -20.53 5.93
N GLY A 949 -27.27 -19.30 6.07
CA GLY A 949 -26.41 -18.16 6.39
C GLY A 949 -26.15 -18.03 7.89
N MET A 950 -25.53 -16.91 8.25
CA MET A 950 -25.25 -16.56 9.64
C MET A 950 -26.45 -15.83 10.27
N TYR A 951 -26.52 -15.82 11.60
CA TYR A 951 -27.47 -14.99 12.37
C TYR A 951 -28.96 -15.08 11.92
N ASN A 952 -29.43 -16.29 11.58
CA ASN A 952 -30.82 -16.60 11.17
C ASN A 952 -31.29 -15.94 9.85
N VAL A 953 -30.37 -15.54 8.98
CA VAL A 953 -30.70 -15.09 7.62
C VAL A 953 -30.13 -16.10 6.64
N ASP A 954 -30.99 -16.64 5.77
CA ASP A 954 -30.64 -17.62 4.76
C ASP A 954 -30.74 -17.01 3.36
N LEU A 955 -30.06 -17.63 2.40
CA LEU A 955 -30.17 -17.27 0.98
C LEU A 955 -30.73 -18.45 0.18
N GLU A 956 -31.82 -18.20 -0.51
CA GLU A 956 -32.36 -19.09 -1.53
C GLU A 956 -32.03 -18.55 -2.93
N THR A 957 -31.28 -19.34 -3.71
CA THR A 957 -30.89 -19.04 -5.08
C THR A 957 -31.65 -19.95 -6.04
N VAL A 958 -32.40 -19.36 -6.98
CA VAL A 958 -33.22 -20.09 -7.96
C VAL A 958 -32.77 -19.76 -9.37
N PHE A 959 -32.30 -20.78 -10.12
CA PHE A 959 -32.01 -20.65 -11.54
C PHE A 959 -33.26 -20.95 -12.37
N VAL A 960 -33.87 -19.91 -12.94
CA VAL A 960 -35.10 -20.01 -13.75
C VAL A 960 -34.79 -20.37 -15.20
N SER A 961 -33.66 -19.91 -15.73
CA SER A 961 -33.13 -20.36 -17.01
C SER A 961 -32.64 -21.81 -16.93
N ASN A 962 -32.51 -22.46 -18.08
CA ASN A 962 -31.89 -23.77 -18.14
C ASN A 962 -30.41 -23.65 -17.77
N VAL A 963 -29.94 -24.52 -16.88
CA VAL A 963 -28.53 -24.63 -16.50
C VAL A 963 -28.05 -26.05 -16.83
N ASN A 964 -26.83 -26.16 -17.35
CA ASN A 964 -26.19 -27.43 -17.66
C ASN A 964 -25.77 -28.16 -16.38
N ARG A 965 -25.20 -27.43 -15.43
CA ARG A 965 -24.66 -27.96 -14.18
C ARG A 965 -24.67 -26.90 -13.09
N ILE A 966 -24.84 -27.33 -11.84
CA ILE A 966 -24.59 -26.54 -10.62
C ILE A 966 -23.61 -27.33 -9.74
N GLU A 967 -22.59 -26.65 -9.22
CA GLU A 967 -21.57 -27.19 -8.31
C GLU A 967 -21.37 -26.24 -7.11
N LEU A 968 -20.93 -26.83 -6.00
CA LEU A 968 -20.54 -26.10 -4.79
C LEU A 968 -19.05 -26.29 -4.56
N GLU A 969 -18.33 -25.18 -4.43
CA GLU A 969 -16.90 -25.13 -4.16
C GLU A 969 -16.64 -24.35 -2.85
N LYS A 970 -15.53 -24.60 -2.17
CA LYS A 970 -15.07 -23.77 -1.05
C LYS A 970 -13.93 -22.88 -1.51
N GLY A 971 -13.91 -21.63 -1.06
CA GLY A 971 -12.86 -20.69 -1.43
C GLY A 971 -12.49 -19.72 -0.31
N ARG A 972 -11.21 -19.33 -0.29
CA ARG A 972 -10.61 -18.47 0.72
C ARG A 972 -11.21 -17.06 0.73
N SER A 973 -11.31 -16.49 1.92
CA SER A 973 -11.80 -15.14 2.17
C SER A 973 -11.14 -14.53 3.39
N THR A 974 -11.04 -13.20 3.41
CA THR A 974 -10.81 -12.43 4.62
C THR A 974 -11.87 -12.76 5.69
N THR A 975 -11.51 -12.66 6.97
CA THR A 975 -12.38 -13.04 8.08
C THR A 975 -13.48 -12.01 8.32
N PHE A 976 -14.73 -12.40 8.09
CA PHE A 976 -15.91 -11.60 8.45
C PHE A 976 -17.08 -12.45 9.00
N PHE A 977 -16.84 -13.73 9.28
CA PHE A 977 -17.79 -14.60 9.97
C PHE A 977 -17.04 -15.74 10.67
N GLU A 978 -17.71 -16.42 11.59
CA GLU A 978 -17.14 -17.54 12.36
C GLU A 978 -16.79 -18.71 11.43
N SER A 979 -15.52 -19.16 11.42
CA SER A 979 -15.09 -20.38 10.72
C SER A 979 -14.71 -21.48 11.71
N GLU A 980 -15.03 -22.74 11.35
CA GLU A 980 -14.78 -23.92 12.19
C GLU A 980 -13.32 -24.45 12.12
N GLN A 981 -12.48 -23.91 11.20
CA GLN A 981 -11.14 -24.44 10.91
C GLN A 981 -10.04 -23.39 11.07
N ASN A 982 -9.04 -23.68 11.94
CA ASN A 982 -7.67 -23.14 11.98
C ASN A 982 -7.44 -21.79 11.28
N HIS A 983 -8.00 -20.72 11.84
CA HIS A 983 -7.70 -19.32 11.50
C HIS A 983 -7.94 -18.87 10.03
N VAL A 984 -8.48 -19.70 9.13
CA VAL A 984 -8.78 -19.34 7.75
C VAL A 984 -10.29 -19.34 7.52
N CYS A 985 -10.81 -18.28 6.89
CA CYS A 985 -12.23 -18.15 6.58
C CYS A 985 -12.51 -18.66 5.16
N LEU A 986 -13.49 -19.57 5.01
CA LEU A 986 -13.85 -20.19 3.73
C LEU A 986 -15.33 -19.94 3.41
N MET A 987 -15.61 -19.32 2.26
CA MET A 987 -16.96 -19.15 1.73
C MET A 987 -17.38 -20.33 0.85
N ASP A 988 -18.69 -20.53 0.70
CA ASP A 988 -19.24 -21.40 -0.34
C ASP A 988 -19.30 -20.62 -1.67
N TYR A 989 -19.03 -21.30 -2.77
CA TYR A 989 -19.12 -20.76 -4.13
C TYR A 989 -20.12 -21.59 -4.91
N VAL A 990 -21.23 -20.98 -5.30
CA VAL A 990 -22.17 -21.58 -6.23
C VAL A 990 -21.68 -21.34 -7.65
N ARG A 991 -21.37 -22.43 -8.36
CA ARG A 991 -20.93 -22.43 -9.76
C ARG A 991 -22.04 -22.99 -10.62
N ALA A 992 -22.59 -22.22 -11.56
CA ALA A 992 -23.58 -22.73 -12.51
C ALA A 992 -23.12 -22.52 -13.94
N THR A 993 -23.22 -23.53 -14.79
CA THR A 993 -22.87 -23.42 -16.22
C THR A 993 -24.12 -23.42 -17.10
N SER A 994 -24.07 -22.71 -18.22
CA SER A 994 -25.16 -22.60 -19.20
C SER A 994 -24.64 -22.35 -20.61
N ASP A 995 -25.44 -22.65 -21.64
CA ASP A 995 -25.16 -22.24 -23.02
C ASP A 995 -25.38 -20.72 -23.17
N ALA A 996 -24.50 -20.06 -23.92
CA ALA A 996 -24.55 -18.62 -24.12
C ALA A 996 -25.89 -18.10 -24.67
N ARG A 997 -26.63 -18.92 -25.44
CA ARG A 997 -27.95 -18.57 -25.98
C ARG A 997 -29.03 -18.50 -24.90
N GLU A 998 -28.88 -19.27 -23.83
CA GLU A 998 -29.82 -19.29 -22.70
C GLU A 998 -29.49 -18.20 -21.68
N GLY A 999 -28.19 -17.92 -21.47
CA GLY A 999 -27.73 -16.99 -20.45
C GLY A 999 -28.10 -17.46 -19.03
N PHE A 1000 -28.34 -16.50 -18.13
CA PHE A 1000 -28.88 -16.78 -16.79
C PHE A 1000 -30.06 -15.89 -16.46
N LEU A 1001 -31.09 -16.49 -15.86
CA LEU A 1001 -32.15 -15.78 -15.14
C LEU A 1001 -32.21 -16.34 -13.73
N THR A 1002 -31.65 -15.60 -12.79
CA THR A 1002 -31.43 -16.03 -11.41
C THR A 1002 -32.22 -15.15 -10.47
N ILE A 1003 -32.88 -15.76 -9.49
CA ILE A 1003 -33.57 -15.05 -8.40
C ILE A 1003 -32.82 -15.33 -7.11
N LEU A 1004 -32.39 -14.27 -6.43
CA LEU A 1004 -31.86 -14.32 -5.08
C LEU A 1004 -32.93 -13.86 -4.11
N HIS A 1005 -33.24 -14.72 -3.16
CA HIS A 1005 -34.21 -14.46 -2.08
C HIS A 1005 -33.53 -14.60 -0.72
N PRO A 1006 -32.95 -13.51 -0.23
CA PRO A 1006 -32.63 -13.34 1.17
C PRO A 1006 -33.88 -13.47 2.03
N LYS A 1007 -33.85 -14.37 3.02
CA LYS A 1007 -35.03 -14.63 3.86
C LYS A 1007 -34.63 -14.93 5.29
N GLU A 1008 -35.54 -14.65 6.22
CA GLU A 1008 -35.36 -15.11 7.59
C GLU A 1008 -35.54 -16.62 7.66
N ARG A 1009 -34.77 -17.26 8.55
CA ARG A 1009 -34.85 -18.71 8.74
C ARG A 1009 -36.27 -19.14 9.09
N GLY A 1010 -36.81 -20.05 8.29
CA GLY A 1010 -38.18 -20.55 8.44
C GLY A 1010 -39.24 -19.84 7.59
N GLU A 1011 -38.88 -18.76 6.88
CA GLU A 1011 -39.74 -18.18 5.85
C GLU A 1011 -39.96 -19.17 4.68
N LYS A 1012 -41.18 -19.13 4.11
CA LYS A 1012 -41.57 -20.04 3.03
C LYS A 1012 -40.67 -19.83 1.80
N SER A 1013 -40.24 -20.94 1.20
CA SER A 1013 -39.49 -20.90 -0.07
C SER A 1013 -40.31 -20.29 -1.21
N LEU A 1014 -39.62 -19.69 -2.17
CA LEU A 1014 -40.25 -19.09 -3.35
C LEU A 1014 -40.89 -20.14 -4.24
N LYS A 1015 -42.11 -19.87 -4.72
CA LYS A 1015 -42.64 -20.56 -5.91
C LYS A 1015 -42.45 -19.64 -7.11
N VAL A 1016 -41.82 -20.17 -8.15
CA VAL A 1016 -41.52 -19.40 -9.36
C VAL A 1016 -42.14 -20.13 -10.53
N MET A 1017 -42.97 -19.43 -11.30
CA MET A 1017 -43.59 -19.92 -12.52
C MET A 1017 -43.26 -18.95 -13.65
N LYS A 1018 -42.65 -19.46 -14.72
CA LYS A 1018 -42.43 -18.71 -15.94
C LYS A 1018 -43.73 -18.64 -16.73
N LEU A 1019 -44.34 -17.46 -16.83
CA LEU A 1019 -45.60 -17.27 -17.57
C LEU A 1019 -45.33 -17.18 -19.08
N ASN A 1020 -44.27 -16.47 -19.46
CA ASN A 1020 -43.73 -16.37 -20.82
C ASN A 1020 -42.22 -16.06 -20.75
N GLU A 1021 -41.57 -15.76 -21.87
CA GLU A 1021 -40.12 -15.47 -21.90
C GLU A 1021 -39.70 -14.26 -21.07
N ASP A 1022 -40.60 -13.31 -20.89
CA ASP A 1022 -40.33 -12.00 -20.32
C ASP A 1022 -41.08 -11.74 -19.01
N THR A 1023 -41.93 -12.66 -18.55
CA THR A 1023 -42.75 -12.48 -17.35
C THR A 1023 -42.66 -13.67 -16.40
N LEU A 1024 -42.37 -13.36 -15.13
CA LEU A 1024 -42.33 -14.32 -14.03
C LEU A 1024 -43.50 -14.08 -13.08
N LEU A 1025 -44.15 -15.15 -12.65
CA LEU A 1025 -45.03 -15.15 -11.49
C LEU A 1025 -44.27 -15.72 -10.30
N ILE A 1026 -44.06 -14.90 -9.27
CA ILE A 1026 -43.30 -15.23 -8.06
C ILE A 1026 -44.26 -15.21 -6.88
N SER A 1027 -44.46 -16.36 -6.23
CA SER A 1027 -45.26 -16.45 -5.01
C SER A 1027 -44.37 -16.50 -3.77
N ILE A 1028 -44.58 -15.55 -2.86
CA ILE A 1028 -43.90 -15.43 -1.55
C ILE A 1028 -44.96 -15.59 -0.47
N GLY A 1029 -45.09 -16.79 0.08
CA GLY A 1029 -46.19 -17.12 0.97
C GLY A 1029 -47.54 -17.00 0.28
N ASP A 1030 -48.34 -16.01 0.69
CA ASP A 1030 -49.68 -15.74 0.14
C ASP A 1030 -49.70 -14.55 -0.84
N VAL A 1031 -48.53 -13.95 -1.10
CA VAL A 1031 -48.35 -12.84 -2.05
C VAL A 1031 -47.92 -13.39 -3.40
N GLU A 1032 -48.51 -12.89 -4.49
CA GLU A 1032 -48.10 -13.18 -5.87
C GLU A 1032 -47.62 -11.90 -6.55
N LEU A 1033 -46.44 -11.97 -7.16
CA LEU A 1033 -45.79 -10.86 -7.86
C LEU A 1033 -45.63 -11.25 -9.33
N GLU A 1034 -46.19 -10.45 -10.23
CA GLU A 1034 -45.94 -10.54 -11.66
C GLU A 1034 -44.81 -9.57 -12.02
N ILE A 1035 -43.65 -10.10 -12.41
CA ILE A 1035 -42.47 -9.30 -12.74
C ILE A 1035 -42.15 -9.45 -14.23
N ASP A 1036 -42.14 -8.32 -14.93
CA ASP A 1036 -41.62 -8.20 -16.29
C ASP A 1036 -40.10 -8.01 -16.24
N VAL A 1037 -39.36 -9.01 -16.73
CA VAL A 1037 -37.90 -9.02 -16.70
C VAL A 1037 -37.27 -8.23 -17.87
N GLN A 1038 -38.06 -7.80 -18.86
CA GLN A 1038 -37.60 -6.92 -19.96
C GLN A 1038 -37.85 -5.45 -19.69
N ARG A 1039 -39.00 -5.10 -19.08
CA ARG A 1039 -39.44 -3.71 -18.97
C ARG A 1039 -38.40 -2.84 -18.27
N GLU A 1040 -38.03 -1.75 -18.94
CA GLU A 1040 -37.50 -0.57 -18.27
C GLU A 1040 -38.71 0.07 -17.60
N LEU A 1041 -38.87 -0.15 -16.29
CA LEU A 1041 -39.96 0.50 -15.57
C LEU A 1041 -39.62 2.00 -15.49
N PRO A 1042 -40.54 2.88 -15.94
CA PRO A 1042 -40.27 4.31 -16.11
C PRO A 1042 -39.96 5.04 -14.81
#